data_AF-A0A956ITT8-F1
#
_entry.id   AF-A0A956ITT8-F1
#
_cell.length_a   1.000
_cell.length_b   1.000
_cell.length_c   1.000
_cell.angle_alpha   90.00
_cell.angle_beta   90.00
_cell.angle_gamma   90.00
#
_symmetry.space_group_name_H-M   'P 1'
#
loop_
_entity.id
_entity.type
_entity.pdbx_description
1 polymer ?
#
loop_
_entity_poly.entity_id
_entity_poly.type
_entity_poly.pdbx_seq_one_letter_code
_entity_poly.pdbx_strand_id
1 'polypeptide(L)'
;MSMPKPMTMTTTRPAIATATALLLGLAGCNGDGDDTSATVGGTGTASDATSASSSPTTTSPTTGNTTNASETSTASAGSSGSTGGSTTGATEGTTTDTSNTQGTSGTDTGAGVLDIEPKDAVIEVIDGVVNPQPYTVTYDGVDVTDQATLAYDKPAIGQIMLQALVPTGEVAGVGKISATYNGAEASTDATVIIKKTLDPDGLAGDFDAPPGGADPSMAIVYPYDLTVFPLNVAAPEVQWNGVQNGDMYKMTLKEMFVEYTVYFSTNVPARHLISEADWKTIAESGQGAKSDPLAFTLQRKSGGNLYQEVTQTWRIAQARLPGRVYYWELPDQCGNGNGRVLSIKPSEAQAEQFYNNGGCWGCHSVSRDGRTVSVVFDSGSPFPLATIDVSVEPAVLGPIAPQPGRGGTFSAFNHDGTKLVISNNGGSENAPVSNLVIYDTANGQVLNPDVMGQGCGEPAWSPDGKLMAATCNYTNGFWTFDASQADLMIADVNPDGISVSNKKVLVPQAGEVGRPAYPNFSPGNEWVVFGRPTSGSRSTGNGALWMVGVDGQNLKKLSIASSDNRSFNPTFAPLRAGGYYWVVFMTRRDYGNTLVGTNRQQLWITAISDPPTELDDPSNPPFYIRGQEGCAKSENAYFAPDPCIEELNKPCESGIDCCSGHCVQMGEIKVCGEKGECSEDGNACETNADCCNANSPCVDGYCQELFPG
;
A
#
# COMPACT_ATOMS: atom_id res chain seq x y z
N MET A 1 -32.20 -76.01 -5.57
CA MET A 1 -32.76 -76.81 -4.46
C MET A 1 -32.78 -75.94 -3.19
N SER A 2 -33.87 -76.03 -2.43
CA SER A 2 -34.15 -75.46 -1.09
C SER A 2 -33.48 -74.16 -0.58
N MET A 3 -34.33 -73.14 -0.37
CA MET A 3 -34.20 -72.19 0.75
C MET A 3 -34.34 -72.93 2.12
N PRO A 4 -33.98 -72.32 3.28
CA PRO A 4 -34.95 -71.45 3.96
C PRO A 4 -34.39 -70.20 4.69
N LYS A 5 -35.22 -69.14 4.69
CA LYS A 5 -35.38 -68.13 5.77
C LYS A 5 -36.59 -68.58 6.65
N PRO A 6 -37.00 -67.88 7.73
CA PRO A 6 -36.31 -67.08 8.76
C PRO A 6 -36.76 -67.51 10.19
N MET A 7 -36.31 -66.86 11.28
CA MET A 7 -37.16 -66.68 12.48
C MET A 7 -36.67 -65.59 13.48
N THR A 8 -37.49 -65.33 14.50
CA THR A 8 -37.68 -64.04 15.20
C THR A 8 -37.51 -64.17 16.72
N MET A 9 -37.20 -63.06 17.42
CA MET A 9 -37.74 -62.61 18.74
C MET A 9 -36.75 -62.15 19.85
N THR A 10 -36.76 -60.83 20.08
CA THR A 10 -37.16 -60.10 21.32
C THR A 10 -36.49 -60.32 22.71
N THR A 11 -36.43 -59.19 23.45
CA THR A 11 -36.17 -58.99 24.92
C THR A 11 -34.70 -58.93 25.35
N THR A 12 -34.22 -58.12 26.31
CA THR A 12 -34.82 -57.26 27.38
C THR A 12 -34.02 -55.94 27.60
N ARG A 13 -34.55 -54.97 28.40
CA ARG A 13 -33.86 -53.75 28.88
C ARG A 13 -32.91 -54.04 30.08
N PRO A 14 -31.95 -53.14 30.41
CA PRO A 14 -32.17 -52.25 31.56
C PRO A 14 -31.80 -50.77 31.30
N ALA A 15 -31.71 -49.94 32.35
CA ALA A 15 -31.89 -48.48 32.29
C ALA A 15 -30.66 -47.64 32.74
N ILE A 16 -30.58 -46.44 32.15
CA ILE A 16 -30.09 -45.15 32.69
C ILE A 16 -28.78 -45.14 33.50
N ALA A 17 -27.77 -44.47 32.93
CA ALA A 17 -26.92 -43.53 33.65
C ALA A 17 -26.65 -42.30 32.76
N THR A 18 -26.83 -41.10 33.29
CA THR A 18 -26.66 -39.82 32.58
C THR A 18 -25.19 -39.48 32.39
N ALA A 19 -24.80 -39.14 31.16
CA ALA A 19 -23.57 -38.43 30.86
C ALA A 19 -23.91 -37.20 30.00
N THR A 20 -23.56 -36.02 30.50
CA THR A 20 -23.78 -34.74 29.81
C THR A 20 -22.82 -34.65 28.63
N ALA A 21 -23.34 -34.81 27.41
CA ALA A 21 -22.56 -34.58 26.20
C ALA A 21 -22.36 -33.07 26.01
N LEU A 22 -21.15 -32.59 26.29
CA LEU A 22 -20.72 -31.25 25.91
C LEU A 22 -20.58 -31.24 24.38
N LEU A 23 -21.35 -30.39 23.69
CA LEU A 23 -21.23 -30.22 22.24
C LEU A 23 -19.94 -29.43 21.95
N LEU A 24 -18.85 -30.11 21.63
CA LEU A 24 -17.74 -29.49 20.93
C LEU A 24 -18.16 -29.29 19.46
N GLY A 25 -18.44 -28.05 19.09
CA GLY A 25 -18.56 -27.67 17.69
C GLY A 25 -17.19 -27.69 17.02
N LEU A 26 -17.10 -28.27 15.82
CA LEU A 26 -15.92 -28.10 14.98
C LEU A 26 -15.94 -26.68 14.38
N ALA A 27 -15.02 -25.83 14.83
CA ALA A 27 -14.73 -24.53 14.24
C ALA A 27 -13.23 -24.49 13.88
N GLY A 28 -12.91 -24.01 12.68
CA GLY A 28 -11.56 -24.02 12.12
C GLY A 28 -11.54 -23.54 10.66
N CYS A 29 -12.11 -24.31 9.74
CA CYS A 29 -12.16 -23.97 8.31
C CYS A 29 -13.33 -23.05 7.88
N ASN A 30 -14.22 -22.66 8.80
CA ASN A 30 -15.21 -21.60 8.58
C ASN A 30 -14.75 -20.32 9.29
N GLY A 31 -14.26 -19.34 8.53
CA GLY A 31 -14.38 -17.95 8.95
C GLY A 31 -15.84 -17.54 8.83
N ASP A 32 -16.48 -17.26 9.98
CA ASP A 32 -17.94 -17.20 10.18
C ASP A 32 -18.72 -16.60 9.00
N GLY A 33 -19.34 -17.48 8.22
CA GLY A 33 -20.37 -17.15 7.24
C GLY A 33 -21.72 -17.56 7.79
N ASP A 34 -22.39 -16.65 8.50
CA ASP A 34 -23.74 -16.87 9.03
C ASP A 34 -24.64 -15.73 8.55
N ASP A 35 -25.15 -15.89 7.32
CA ASP A 35 -26.04 -14.93 6.66
C ASP A 35 -27.26 -15.68 6.10
N THR A 36 -28.24 -15.95 6.97
CA THR A 36 -29.48 -16.65 6.58
C THR A 36 -30.61 -15.66 6.34
N SER A 37 -30.86 -15.37 5.07
CA SER A 37 -32.11 -14.74 4.61
C SER A 37 -33.32 -15.60 4.97
N ALA A 38 -34.37 -15.03 5.55
CA ALA A 38 -35.62 -15.73 5.86
C ALA A 38 -36.83 -15.08 5.16
N THR A 39 -37.46 -15.80 4.22
CA THR A 39 -38.71 -15.35 3.60
C THR A 39 -39.69 -16.49 3.31
N VAL A 40 -40.95 -16.29 3.75
CA VAL A 40 -42.21 -16.95 3.34
C VAL A 40 -42.51 -18.38 3.85
N GLY A 41 -43.71 -18.54 4.44
CA GLY A 41 -44.48 -19.79 4.42
C GLY A 41 -44.95 -20.29 5.80
N GLY A 42 -46.10 -19.84 6.29
CA GLY A 42 -46.62 -20.24 7.60
C GLY A 42 -47.86 -21.16 7.55
N THR A 43 -48.31 -21.63 8.72
CA THR A 43 -49.70 -22.05 9.00
C THR A 43 -49.96 -22.24 10.51
N GLY A 44 -50.88 -21.44 11.10
CA GLY A 44 -51.72 -21.72 12.28
C GLY A 44 -51.08 -22.08 13.65
N THR A 45 -51.67 -21.77 14.82
CA THR A 45 -52.90 -21.00 15.18
C THR A 45 -52.94 -20.79 16.69
N ALA A 46 -53.36 -19.59 17.16
CA ALA A 46 -53.89 -19.26 18.52
C ALA A 46 -52.94 -19.48 19.73
N SER A 47 -53.02 -18.78 20.88
CA SER A 47 -53.84 -17.66 21.41
C SER A 47 -53.21 -17.17 22.75
N ASP A 48 -53.48 -16.00 23.34
CA ASP A 48 -54.16 -14.75 22.93
C ASP A 48 -53.73 -13.60 23.88
N ALA A 49 -53.57 -12.36 23.38
CA ALA A 49 -53.52 -11.15 24.24
C ALA A 49 -53.79 -9.85 23.45
N THR A 50 -54.81 -9.11 23.84
CA THR A 50 -55.27 -7.87 23.22
C THR A 50 -54.59 -6.62 23.81
N SER A 51 -54.29 -5.63 22.96
CA SER A 51 -54.79 -4.24 23.09
C SER A 51 -54.24 -3.35 21.97
N ALA A 52 -54.96 -2.28 21.63
CA ALA A 52 -54.70 -1.43 20.46
C ALA A 52 -55.05 0.04 20.75
N SER A 53 -54.67 0.93 19.82
CA SER A 53 -55.24 2.29 19.62
C SER A 53 -54.78 3.36 20.65
N SER A 54 -54.50 4.62 20.30
CA SER A 54 -54.46 5.34 19.01
C SER A 54 -53.80 6.73 19.17
N SER A 55 -53.27 7.32 18.10
CA SER A 55 -52.99 8.77 17.99
C SER A 55 -54.29 9.60 17.90
N PRO A 56 -54.25 10.94 18.06
CA PRO A 56 -54.38 11.77 16.84
C PRO A 56 -53.80 13.22 16.86
N THR A 57 -53.66 13.78 15.64
CA THR A 57 -53.88 15.19 15.19
C THR A 57 -53.05 16.41 15.65
N THR A 58 -52.23 16.92 14.71
CA THR A 58 -52.23 18.29 14.11
C THR A 58 -52.57 19.56 14.92
N THR A 59 -51.73 20.62 14.81
CA THR A 59 -52.09 21.97 14.24
C THR A 59 -50.91 22.96 14.22
N SER A 60 -51.03 23.99 13.35
CA SER A 60 -50.26 25.26 13.27
C SER A 60 -51.31 26.41 13.37
N PRO A 61 -51.05 27.75 13.46
CA PRO A 61 -49.78 28.50 13.24
C PRO A 61 -49.55 29.77 14.13
N THR A 62 -48.61 30.64 13.69
CA THR A 62 -48.58 32.13 13.78
C THR A 62 -48.18 32.91 15.07
N THR A 63 -47.06 33.63 14.92
CA THR A 63 -46.75 35.04 15.29
C THR A 63 -46.73 35.54 16.74
N GLY A 64 -45.59 36.15 17.10
CA GLY A 64 -45.44 37.15 18.17
C GLY A 64 -44.15 37.96 17.97
N ASN A 65 -44.26 39.21 17.48
CA ASN A 65 -43.15 40.14 17.23
C ASN A 65 -43.27 41.38 18.16
N THR A 66 -42.34 42.35 18.04
CA THR A 66 -42.17 43.65 18.74
C THR A 66 -41.25 43.58 19.97
N THR A 67 -40.26 44.46 20.20
CA THR A 67 -39.82 45.73 19.55
C THR A 67 -38.29 45.91 19.73
N ASN A 68 -37.53 46.38 18.72
CA ASN A 68 -37.04 47.78 18.51
C ASN A 68 -36.33 48.45 19.72
N ALA A 69 -35.25 49.23 19.57
CA ALA A 69 -34.72 49.93 18.38
C ALA A 69 -33.18 50.13 18.34
N SER A 70 -32.74 50.72 17.23
CA SER A 70 -31.53 51.51 16.98
C SER A 70 -31.27 52.62 18.05
N GLU A 71 -30.19 53.40 18.09
CA GLU A 71 -29.43 54.06 17.00
C GLU A 71 -28.17 54.78 17.53
N THR A 72 -27.22 55.20 16.65
CA THR A 72 -26.27 56.36 16.70
C THR A 72 -25.57 56.81 18.02
N SER A 73 -24.39 57.47 18.10
CA SER A 73 -23.25 57.75 17.19
C SER A 73 -22.10 58.46 17.98
N THR A 74 -20.92 58.61 17.36
CA THR A 74 -19.89 59.68 17.60
C THR A 74 -19.08 59.82 18.91
N ALA A 75 -17.76 59.59 18.79
CA ALA A 75 -16.67 60.62 18.86
C ALA A 75 -15.57 60.60 19.98
N SER A 76 -14.32 60.42 19.52
CA SER A 76 -13.04 61.05 19.99
C SER A 76 -12.46 60.65 21.37
N ALA A 77 -11.15 60.72 21.65
CA ALA A 77 -9.94 61.13 20.89
C ALA A 77 -8.73 60.24 21.30
N GLY A 78 -7.80 59.88 20.40
CA GLY A 78 -6.49 60.57 20.25
C GLY A 78 -5.33 59.66 20.75
N SER A 79 -4.10 59.67 20.23
CA SER A 79 -3.47 60.53 19.21
C SER A 79 -2.22 59.86 18.59
N SER A 80 -1.89 60.22 17.33
CA SER A 80 -0.55 60.30 16.67
C SER A 80 0.39 59.07 16.63
N GLY A 81 1.00 58.72 15.50
CA GLY A 81 0.97 59.29 14.13
C GLY A 81 1.54 58.26 13.12
N SER A 82 1.05 58.18 11.87
CA SER A 82 1.27 59.13 10.74
C SER A 82 2.68 58.97 10.14
N THR A 83 2.93 58.83 8.83
CA THR A 83 2.17 58.72 7.54
C THR A 83 3.23 58.29 6.48
N GLY A 84 2.99 57.77 5.28
CA GLY A 84 1.83 57.28 4.50
C GLY A 84 2.42 56.36 3.38
N GLY A 85 1.71 55.80 2.40
CA GLY A 85 0.35 56.03 1.94
C GLY A 85 0.30 56.33 0.43
N SER A 86 0.26 55.31 -0.43
CA SER A 86 -0.65 55.25 -1.60
C SER A 86 -0.58 53.91 -2.36
N THR A 87 -1.77 53.37 -2.64
CA THR A 87 -2.13 52.35 -3.64
C THR A 87 -1.55 52.64 -5.04
N THR A 88 -1.25 51.69 -5.94
CA THR A 88 -2.16 50.74 -6.65
C THR A 88 -1.36 49.83 -7.60
N GLY A 89 -1.91 48.67 -7.99
CA GLY A 89 -1.70 48.10 -9.34
C GLY A 89 -0.90 46.79 -9.40
N ALA A 90 -1.48 45.76 -10.01
CA ALA A 90 -0.80 44.51 -10.34
C ALA A 90 -0.22 44.56 -11.76
N THR A 91 1.00 44.05 -11.96
CA THR A 91 1.50 43.55 -13.25
C THR A 91 2.62 42.54 -12.97
N GLU A 92 2.81 41.59 -13.89
CA GLU A 92 3.87 40.58 -13.87
C GLU A 92 5.27 41.21 -13.80
N GLY A 93 6.23 40.49 -13.20
CA GLY A 93 7.61 40.94 -13.08
C GLY A 93 8.58 39.79 -12.93
N THR A 94 9.30 39.47 -14.01
CA THR A 94 10.45 38.56 -14.04
C THR A 94 11.57 39.09 -13.14
N THR A 95 11.97 38.34 -12.11
CA THR A 95 13.11 38.68 -11.25
C THR A 95 14.41 38.10 -11.83
N THR A 96 15.13 38.93 -12.57
CA THR A 96 16.56 38.69 -12.85
C THR A 96 17.38 39.11 -11.62
N ASP A 97 17.86 38.14 -10.85
CA ASP A 97 18.82 38.43 -9.77
C ASP A 97 20.18 38.81 -10.39
N THR A 98 20.73 39.93 -9.93
CA THR A 98 21.99 40.50 -10.40
C THR A 98 22.86 40.97 -9.24
N SER A 99 23.23 40.09 -8.31
CA SER A 99 24.53 40.22 -7.61
C SER A 99 24.99 38.99 -6.83
N ASN A 100 25.90 38.20 -7.40
CA ASN A 100 26.95 37.58 -6.58
C ASN A 100 28.29 37.43 -7.35
N THR A 101 29.02 38.54 -7.46
CA THR A 101 30.40 38.53 -7.98
C THR A 101 31.38 38.27 -6.83
N GLN A 102 31.48 37.02 -6.39
CA GLN A 102 32.59 36.58 -5.54
C GLN A 102 33.58 35.75 -6.37
N GLY A 103 34.59 36.44 -6.91
CA GLY A 103 35.56 35.84 -7.81
C GLY A 103 36.46 34.82 -7.11
N THR A 104 36.31 33.55 -7.48
CA THR A 104 37.39 32.57 -7.38
C THR A 104 38.34 32.77 -8.56
N SER A 105 39.61 33.04 -8.27
CA SER A 105 40.65 33.13 -9.30
C SER A 105 41.03 31.72 -9.77
N GLY A 106 40.20 31.16 -10.65
CA GLY A 106 40.58 30.00 -11.45
C GLY A 106 41.74 30.36 -12.38
N THR A 107 42.71 29.45 -12.51
CA THR A 107 43.74 29.55 -13.55
C THR A 107 43.07 29.44 -14.90
N ASP A 108 43.08 30.51 -15.67
CA ASP A 108 42.75 30.50 -17.10
C ASP A 108 43.72 29.55 -17.82
N THR A 109 43.23 28.36 -18.18
CA THR A 109 44.00 27.31 -18.85
C THR A 109 44.09 27.54 -20.36
N GLY A 110 43.45 28.57 -20.91
CA GLY A 110 43.35 28.78 -22.36
C GLY A 110 42.56 27.68 -23.07
N ALA A 111 41.69 26.97 -22.34
CA ALA A 111 40.67 26.11 -22.93
C ALA A 111 39.60 27.00 -23.57
N GLY A 112 39.41 26.87 -24.88
CA GLY A 112 38.40 27.61 -25.63
C GLY A 112 36.99 27.26 -25.19
N VAL A 113 36.05 28.15 -25.49
CA VAL A 113 34.66 28.02 -25.05
C VAL A 113 33.94 27.02 -25.92
N LEU A 114 33.56 25.87 -25.34
CA LEU A 114 32.65 24.92 -25.97
C LEU A 114 31.21 25.38 -25.77
N ASP A 115 30.38 25.23 -26.80
CA ASP A 115 28.95 25.58 -26.76
C ASP A 115 28.10 24.54 -27.51
N ILE A 116 26.84 24.41 -27.13
CA ILE A 116 25.87 23.42 -27.63
C ILE A 116 24.58 24.15 -28.01
N GLU A 117 24.10 23.96 -29.23
CA GLU A 117 22.80 24.47 -29.69
C GLU A 117 21.96 23.34 -30.35
N PRO A 118 20.63 23.30 -30.21
CA PRO A 118 19.81 24.24 -29.43
C PRO A 118 20.01 24.09 -27.92
N LYS A 119 19.95 25.21 -27.18
CA LYS A 119 19.77 25.20 -25.73
C LYS A 119 18.39 24.68 -25.33
N ASP A 120 18.37 23.93 -24.24
CA ASP A 120 17.20 23.54 -23.44
C ASP A 120 16.05 23.00 -24.30
N ALA A 121 16.40 22.07 -25.19
CA ALA A 121 15.54 21.58 -26.25
C ALA A 121 14.33 20.84 -25.69
N VAL A 122 13.16 21.03 -26.32
CA VAL A 122 11.92 20.31 -25.99
C VAL A 122 11.51 19.44 -27.18
N ILE A 123 11.36 18.14 -26.94
CA ILE A 123 11.10 17.12 -27.96
C ILE A 123 9.77 16.44 -27.65
N GLU A 124 8.81 16.55 -28.57
CA GLU A 124 7.52 15.88 -28.42
C GLU A 124 7.49 14.54 -29.18
N VAL A 125 7.25 13.45 -28.45
CA VAL A 125 6.91 12.14 -29.01
C VAL A 125 5.40 12.05 -29.07
N ILE A 126 4.83 12.18 -30.26
CA ILE A 126 3.37 12.19 -30.49
C ILE A 126 2.96 10.82 -31.05
N ASP A 127 2.09 10.11 -30.35
CA ASP A 127 1.55 8.80 -30.75
C ASP A 127 2.63 7.76 -31.13
N GLY A 128 3.76 7.80 -30.41
CA GLY A 128 4.94 6.95 -30.64
C GLY A 128 5.84 7.38 -31.80
N VAL A 129 5.55 8.50 -32.46
CA VAL A 129 6.42 9.08 -33.51
C VAL A 129 7.60 9.80 -32.85
N VAL A 130 8.74 9.12 -32.82
CA VAL A 130 10.01 9.66 -32.32
C VAL A 130 10.68 10.53 -33.40
N ASN A 131 11.03 11.76 -33.03
CA ASN A 131 11.78 12.69 -33.87
C ASN A 131 13.16 12.97 -33.25
N PRO A 132 14.28 12.62 -33.91
CA PRO A 132 15.62 12.98 -33.47
C PRO A 132 15.84 14.50 -33.38
N GLN A 133 16.41 14.97 -32.28
CA GLN A 133 16.83 16.36 -32.09
C GLN A 133 18.35 16.47 -32.32
N PRO A 134 18.83 16.97 -33.48
CA PRO A 134 20.24 17.19 -33.71
C PRO A 134 20.79 18.32 -32.83
N TYR A 135 22.06 18.20 -32.42
CA TYR A 135 22.81 19.25 -31.74
C TYR A 135 24.01 19.67 -32.58
N THR A 136 24.28 20.96 -32.61
CA THR A 136 25.53 21.54 -33.11
C THR A 136 26.42 21.85 -31.92
N VAL A 137 27.69 21.44 -31.97
CA VAL A 137 28.71 21.79 -30.97
C VAL A 137 29.70 22.74 -31.61
N THR A 138 29.94 23.90 -30.98
CA THR A 138 30.96 24.85 -31.45
C THR A 138 32.04 25.08 -30.40
N TYR A 139 33.27 25.35 -30.84
CA TYR A 139 34.41 25.67 -30.00
C TYR A 139 35.00 27.00 -30.46
N ASP A 140 35.00 28.01 -29.59
CA ASP A 140 35.30 29.42 -29.92
C ASP A 140 34.52 29.92 -31.17
N GLY A 141 33.28 29.45 -31.34
CA GLY A 141 32.39 29.78 -32.46
C GLY A 141 32.68 29.05 -33.78
N VAL A 142 33.60 28.08 -33.80
CA VAL A 142 33.83 27.18 -34.94
C VAL A 142 33.08 25.86 -34.72
N ASP A 143 32.34 25.40 -35.73
CA ASP A 143 31.65 24.11 -35.69
C ASP A 143 32.65 22.94 -35.53
N VAL A 144 32.48 22.17 -34.47
CA VAL A 144 33.25 20.97 -34.12
C VAL A 144 32.33 19.77 -33.86
N THR A 145 31.09 19.80 -34.37
CA THR A 145 30.04 18.81 -34.09
C THR A 145 30.49 17.37 -34.38
N ASP A 146 31.14 17.14 -35.52
CA ASP A 146 31.68 15.81 -35.89
C ASP A 146 32.91 15.36 -35.08
N GLN A 147 33.45 16.22 -34.21
CA GLN A 147 34.67 16.01 -33.43
C GLN A 147 34.42 15.97 -31.92
N ALA A 148 33.33 16.59 -31.46
CA ALA A 148 32.90 16.58 -30.07
C ALA A 148 32.21 15.26 -29.70
N THR A 149 32.46 14.76 -28.49
CA THR A 149 31.71 13.63 -27.95
C THR A 149 30.48 14.16 -27.22
N LEU A 150 29.29 13.77 -27.69
CA LEU A 150 28.00 14.07 -27.03
C LEU A 150 27.54 12.86 -26.20
N ALA A 151 26.99 13.15 -25.02
CA ALA A 151 26.36 12.16 -24.14
C ALA A 151 25.04 12.71 -23.57
N TYR A 152 24.16 11.80 -23.13
CA TYR A 152 22.92 12.10 -22.42
C TYR A 152 22.84 11.20 -21.18
N ASP A 153 22.46 11.77 -20.03
CA ASP A 153 22.52 11.12 -18.72
C ASP A 153 21.29 10.28 -18.34
N LYS A 154 20.19 10.35 -19.10
CA LYS A 154 18.95 9.60 -18.88
C LYS A 154 18.68 8.58 -20.00
N PRO A 155 19.40 7.43 -20.05
CA PRO A 155 19.27 6.44 -21.14
C PRO A 155 17.87 5.81 -21.28
N ALA A 156 17.03 5.86 -20.25
CA ALA A 156 15.63 5.41 -20.31
C ALA A 156 14.73 6.37 -21.13
N ILE A 157 15.06 7.67 -21.16
CA ILE A 157 14.32 8.71 -21.87
C ILE A 157 14.81 8.82 -23.33
N GLY A 158 16.11 8.67 -23.58
CA GLY A 158 16.67 8.73 -24.93
C GLY A 158 18.17 8.43 -24.98
N GLN A 159 18.71 8.35 -26.20
CA GLN A 159 20.14 8.11 -26.44
C GLN A 159 20.70 9.05 -27.52
N ILE A 160 22.00 9.36 -27.46
CA ILE A 160 22.69 10.09 -28.53
C ILE A 160 23.01 9.15 -29.69
N MET A 161 22.48 9.46 -30.88
CA MET A 161 22.82 8.79 -32.13
C MET A 161 23.08 9.84 -33.21
N LEU A 162 24.24 9.75 -33.89
CA LEU A 162 24.64 10.68 -34.96
C LEU A 162 24.53 12.17 -34.55
N GLN A 163 25.04 12.51 -33.34
CA GLN A 163 24.97 13.85 -32.73
C GLN A 163 23.55 14.39 -32.51
N ALA A 164 22.54 13.51 -32.50
CA ALA A 164 21.16 13.84 -32.15
C ALA A 164 20.69 13.07 -30.91
N LEU A 165 19.91 13.70 -30.03
CA LEU A 165 19.13 12.97 -29.02
C LEU A 165 17.95 12.30 -29.73
N VAL A 166 17.85 10.99 -29.57
CA VAL A 166 16.74 10.18 -30.06
C VAL A 166 15.99 9.64 -28.83
N PRO A 167 14.78 10.15 -28.55
CA PRO A 167 13.93 9.61 -27.48
C PRO A 167 13.64 8.11 -27.65
N THR A 168 13.47 7.39 -26.56
CA THR A 168 12.95 6.01 -26.58
C THR A 168 11.47 5.97 -26.95
N GLY A 169 10.72 6.98 -26.50
CA GLY A 169 9.26 7.00 -26.56
C GLY A 169 8.57 6.14 -25.50
N GLU A 170 9.35 5.53 -24.58
CA GLU A 170 8.82 4.73 -23.47
C GLU A 170 8.62 5.54 -22.18
N VAL A 171 9.53 6.49 -21.92
CA VAL A 171 9.53 7.35 -20.73
C VAL A 171 9.91 8.78 -21.14
N ALA A 172 9.31 9.77 -20.48
CA ALA A 172 9.51 11.20 -20.70
C ALA A 172 10.23 11.86 -19.51
N GLY A 173 10.60 13.13 -19.62
CA GLY A 173 11.30 13.86 -18.55
C GLY A 173 12.47 14.71 -19.02
N VAL A 174 13.30 15.14 -18.08
CA VAL A 174 14.47 15.99 -18.32
C VAL A 174 15.77 15.22 -18.06
N GLY A 175 16.74 15.40 -18.94
CA GLY A 175 18.13 14.98 -18.74
C GLY A 175 19.10 16.01 -19.31
N LYS A 176 20.39 15.82 -19.05
CA LYS A 176 21.47 16.72 -19.45
C LYS A 176 22.20 16.19 -20.68
N ILE A 177 22.23 17.01 -21.73
CA ILE A 177 23.14 16.84 -22.86
C ILE A 177 24.49 17.41 -22.47
N SER A 178 25.54 16.60 -22.56
CA SER A 178 26.92 17.00 -22.27
C SER A 178 27.79 16.83 -23.51
N ALA A 179 28.58 17.85 -23.85
CA ALA A 179 29.58 17.81 -24.92
C ALA A 179 30.99 17.92 -24.34
N THR A 180 31.92 17.15 -24.90
CA THR A 180 33.35 17.25 -24.56
C THR A 180 34.20 17.34 -25.84
N TYR A 181 35.15 18.27 -25.86
CA TYR A 181 36.10 18.45 -26.97
C TYR A 181 37.37 19.16 -26.48
N ASN A 182 38.55 18.62 -26.80
CA ASN A 182 39.86 19.16 -26.39
C ASN A 182 40.02 19.47 -24.88
N GLY A 183 39.25 18.80 -24.01
CA GLY A 183 39.24 19.04 -22.57
C GLY A 183 38.41 20.25 -22.12
N ALA A 184 37.71 20.91 -23.04
CA ALA A 184 36.60 21.80 -22.72
C ALA A 184 35.29 20.98 -22.66
N GLU A 185 34.38 21.41 -21.79
CA GLU A 185 33.09 20.78 -21.53
C GLU A 185 31.98 21.82 -21.63
N ALA A 186 30.81 21.41 -22.11
CA ALA A 186 29.60 22.20 -22.12
C ALA A 186 28.40 21.30 -21.81
N SER A 187 27.33 21.88 -21.28
CA SER A 187 26.07 21.17 -21.09
C SER A 187 24.86 22.06 -21.34
N THR A 188 23.74 21.44 -21.71
CA THR A 188 22.40 22.05 -21.74
C THR A 188 21.39 20.96 -21.35
N ASP A 189 20.20 21.33 -20.90
CA ASP A 189 19.18 20.32 -20.60
C ASP A 189 18.41 19.95 -21.87
N ALA A 190 17.73 18.81 -21.85
CA ALA A 190 16.84 18.36 -22.90
C ALA A 190 15.61 17.70 -22.28
N THR A 191 14.44 18.20 -22.64
CA THR A 191 13.13 17.73 -22.18
C THR A 191 12.50 16.88 -23.26
N VAL A 192 12.08 15.66 -22.91
CA VAL A 192 11.20 14.83 -23.74
C VAL A 192 9.80 14.88 -23.13
N ILE A 193 8.79 15.05 -23.98
CA ILE A 193 7.36 15.03 -23.63
C ILE A 193 6.69 13.95 -24.47
N ILE A 194 5.92 13.05 -23.85
CA ILE A 194 5.09 12.05 -24.53
C ILE A 194 3.64 12.57 -24.59
N LYS A 195 3.08 12.62 -25.80
CA LYS A 195 1.65 12.85 -26.02
C LYS A 195 1.08 11.62 -26.71
N LYS A 196 0.11 10.97 -26.09
CA LYS A 196 -0.46 9.70 -26.59
C LYS A 196 -1.97 9.77 -26.63
N THR A 197 -2.53 9.61 -27.83
CA THR A 197 -3.96 9.55 -28.08
C THR A 197 -4.34 8.16 -28.55
N LEU A 198 -5.23 7.50 -27.82
CA LEU A 198 -5.82 6.21 -28.21
C LEU A 198 -7.28 6.42 -28.59
N ASP A 199 -7.64 6.16 -29.84
CA ASP A 199 -9.03 6.18 -30.31
C ASP A 199 -9.37 4.90 -31.12
N PRO A 200 -9.45 3.73 -30.45
CA PRO A 200 -9.78 2.47 -31.11
C PRO A 200 -11.20 2.42 -31.69
N ASP A 201 -12.13 3.19 -31.14
CA ASP A 201 -13.55 3.21 -31.52
C ASP A 201 -13.89 4.30 -32.57
N GLY A 202 -12.97 5.24 -32.86
CA GLY A 202 -13.18 6.34 -33.80
C GLY A 202 -14.06 7.47 -33.26
N LEU A 203 -14.03 7.68 -31.94
CA LEU A 203 -14.91 8.57 -31.16
C LEU A 203 -14.30 9.95 -30.89
N ALA A 204 -13.04 10.25 -31.25
CA ALA A 204 -12.40 11.51 -30.88
C ALA A 204 -13.23 12.75 -31.31
N GLY A 205 -13.73 12.73 -32.55
CA GLY A 205 -14.59 13.81 -33.10
C GLY A 205 -15.95 13.95 -32.43
N ASP A 206 -16.41 12.98 -31.63
CA ASP A 206 -17.61 13.12 -30.82
C ASP A 206 -17.42 14.10 -29.64
N PHE A 207 -16.18 14.46 -29.29
CA PHE A 207 -15.82 15.33 -28.17
C PHE A 207 -15.34 16.73 -28.59
N ASP A 208 -15.32 17.03 -29.89
CA ASP A 208 -14.93 18.36 -30.44
C ASP A 208 -15.94 19.48 -30.11
N ALA A 209 -17.17 19.12 -29.74
CA ALA A 209 -18.19 20.09 -29.37
C ALA A 209 -17.88 20.72 -28.00
N PRO A 210 -18.24 22.01 -27.76
CA PRO A 210 -18.20 22.55 -26.40
C PRO A 210 -19.11 21.74 -25.47
N PRO A 211 -18.64 21.34 -24.27
CA PRO A 211 -19.49 20.63 -23.31
C PRO A 211 -20.64 21.52 -22.83
N GLY A 212 -21.74 20.86 -22.44
CA GLY A 212 -22.88 21.50 -21.81
C GLY A 212 -22.62 21.81 -20.32
N GLY A 213 -23.56 21.40 -19.47
CA GLY A 213 -23.41 21.50 -18.02
C GLY A 213 -22.51 20.40 -17.43
N ALA A 214 -22.26 20.51 -16.12
CA ALA A 214 -21.69 19.43 -15.31
C ALA A 214 -22.48 18.13 -15.49
N ASP A 215 -21.79 17.00 -15.44
CA ASP A 215 -22.45 15.69 -15.45
C ASP A 215 -23.27 15.52 -14.14
N PRO A 216 -24.60 15.36 -14.20
CA PRO A 216 -25.43 15.31 -13.02
C PRO A 216 -25.48 13.93 -12.35
N SER A 217 -24.89 12.89 -12.95
CA SER A 217 -25.02 11.51 -12.49
C SER A 217 -23.73 10.70 -12.46
N MET A 218 -22.74 11.01 -13.29
CA MET A 218 -21.47 10.27 -13.30
C MET A 218 -20.68 10.50 -12.02
N ALA A 219 -20.38 9.42 -11.29
CA ALA A 219 -19.59 9.45 -10.07
C ALA A 219 -18.45 8.43 -10.15
N ILE A 220 -17.21 8.90 -10.13
CA ILE A 220 -16.02 8.04 -10.02
C ILE A 220 -16.00 7.41 -8.64
N VAL A 221 -15.84 6.09 -8.56
CA VAL A 221 -15.85 5.33 -7.29
C VAL A 221 -14.53 4.62 -7.01
N TYR A 222 -13.66 4.48 -8.02
CA TYR A 222 -12.28 4.02 -7.85
C TYR A 222 -11.43 4.40 -9.09
N PRO A 223 -10.14 4.76 -8.96
CA PRO A 223 -9.45 5.13 -7.73
C PRO A 223 -10.14 6.26 -6.95
N TYR A 224 -9.73 6.44 -5.70
CA TYR A 224 -10.18 7.58 -4.92
C TYR A 224 -9.37 8.82 -5.31
N ASP A 225 -9.99 9.99 -5.21
CA ASP A 225 -9.25 11.26 -5.33
C ASP A 225 -8.12 11.31 -4.28
N LEU A 226 -6.98 11.89 -4.64
CA LEU A 226 -5.73 11.95 -3.86
C LEU A 226 -5.05 10.59 -3.54
N THR A 227 -5.44 9.50 -4.19
CA THR A 227 -4.71 8.21 -4.08
C THR A 227 -3.23 8.37 -4.48
N VAL A 228 -2.33 7.80 -3.68
CA VAL A 228 -0.88 7.76 -3.96
C VAL A 228 -0.51 6.34 -4.42
N PHE A 229 0.09 6.24 -5.59
CA PHE A 229 0.63 5.00 -6.17
C PHE A 229 2.16 5.02 -6.11
N PRO A 230 2.83 3.89 -5.82
CA PRO A 230 4.28 3.76 -6.01
C PRO A 230 4.60 3.44 -7.48
N LEU A 231 5.88 3.53 -7.86
CA LEU A 231 6.34 2.95 -9.13
C LEU A 231 6.18 1.42 -9.13
N ASN A 232 6.10 0.85 -10.33
CA ASN A 232 5.98 -0.59 -10.56
C ASN A 232 4.79 -1.22 -9.79
N VAL A 233 3.63 -0.54 -9.78
CA VAL A 233 2.35 -1.10 -9.32
C VAL A 233 1.48 -1.44 -10.54
N ALA A 234 0.72 -2.54 -10.47
CA ALA A 234 -0.22 -2.92 -11.51
C ALA A 234 -1.26 -1.81 -11.78
N ALA A 235 -1.55 -1.56 -13.05
CA ALA A 235 -2.33 -0.41 -13.51
C ALA A 235 -3.72 -0.31 -12.84
N PRO A 236 -4.18 0.88 -12.44
CA PRO A 236 -5.51 1.02 -11.86
C PRO A 236 -6.60 0.82 -12.93
N GLU A 237 -7.63 0.06 -12.58
CA GLU A 237 -8.88 0.01 -13.33
C GLU A 237 -9.79 1.14 -12.83
N VAL A 238 -10.07 2.13 -13.66
CA VAL A 238 -10.98 3.22 -13.33
C VAL A 238 -12.41 2.71 -13.35
N GLN A 239 -13.22 3.05 -12.34
CA GLN A 239 -14.59 2.58 -12.16
C GLN A 239 -15.52 3.73 -11.78
N TRP A 240 -16.68 3.83 -12.43
CA TRP A 240 -17.65 4.90 -12.18
C TRP A 240 -19.10 4.41 -12.29
N ASN A 241 -20.00 5.13 -11.64
CA ASN A 241 -21.42 4.83 -11.53
C ASN A 241 -22.29 5.95 -12.10
N GLY A 242 -23.61 5.71 -12.21
CA GLY A 242 -24.59 6.70 -12.67
C GLY A 242 -24.58 6.94 -14.19
N VAL A 243 -24.24 5.91 -14.95
CA VAL A 243 -24.11 5.91 -16.42
C VAL A 243 -24.91 4.77 -17.04
N GLN A 244 -24.99 4.71 -18.38
CA GLN A 244 -25.76 3.70 -19.12
C GLN A 244 -24.94 3.04 -20.25
N ASN A 245 -25.46 1.93 -20.78
CA ASN A 245 -24.85 1.21 -21.91
C ASN A 245 -24.78 2.09 -23.16
N GLY A 246 -23.63 2.10 -23.84
CA GLY A 246 -23.40 2.89 -25.04
C GLY A 246 -23.08 4.37 -24.77
N ASP A 247 -22.86 4.76 -23.52
CA ASP A 247 -22.19 6.02 -23.21
C ASP A 247 -20.75 5.98 -23.74
N MET A 248 -20.28 7.10 -24.28
CA MET A 248 -18.92 7.28 -24.79
C MET A 248 -18.12 8.11 -23.80
N TYR A 249 -16.81 7.89 -23.76
CA TYR A 249 -15.90 8.53 -22.81
C TYR A 249 -14.64 9.06 -23.48
N LYS A 250 -14.16 10.19 -22.96
CA LYS A 250 -12.80 10.69 -23.13
C LYS A 250 -12.18 10.70 -21.74
N MET A 251 -11.10 9.94 -21.54
CA MET A 251 -10.32 9.94 -20.31
C MET A 251 -8.96 10.59 -20.58
N THR A 252 -8.56 11.53 -19.73
CA THR A 252 -7.27 12.22 -19.81
C THR A 252 -6.47 11.97 -18.54
N LEU A 253 -5.19 11.66 -18.70
CA LEU A 253 -4.19 11.61 -17.64
C LEU A 253 -3.06 12.56 -18.02
N LYS A 254 -2.74 13.50 -17.12
CA LYS A 254 -1.77 14.55 -17.40
C LYS A 254 -0.88 14.88 -16.19
N GLU A 255 0.41 14.88 -16.45
CA GLU A 255 1.49 15.33 -15.57
C GLU A 255 2.47 16.21 -16.38
N MET A 256 3.65 16.53 -15.86
CA MET A 256 4.56 17.51 -16.48
C MET A 256 5.05 17.11 -17.88
N PHE A 257 5.30 15.82 -18.12
CA PHE A 257 5.84 15.34 -19.40
C PHE A 257 4.98 14.28 -20.12
N VAL A 258 3.87 13.85 -19.54
CA VAL A 258 2.94 12.92 -20.18
C VAL A 258 1.55 13.54 -20.28
N GLU A 259 1.01 13.54 -21.51
CA GLU A 259 -0.41 13.76 -21.77
C GLU A 259 -0.96 12.53 -22.49
N TYR A 260 -1.70 11.71 -21.74
CA TYR A 260 -2.37 10.50 -22.24
C TYR A 260 -3.87 10.78 -22.36
N THR A 261 -4.43 10.60 -23.56
CA THR A 261 -5.87 10.68 -23.83
C THR A 261 -6.35 9.36 -24.42
N VAL A 262 -7.46 8.82 -23.93
CA VAL A 262 -8.12 7.67 -24.55
C VAL A 262 -9.62 7.91 -24.72
N TYR A 263 -10.10 7.58 -25.91
CA TYR A 263 -11.50 7.60 -26.29
C TYR A 263 -12.03 6.18 -26.37
N PHE A 264 -13.17 5.90 -25.75
CA PHE A 264 -13.74 4.55 -25.71
C PHE A 264 -15.22 4.56 -25.37
N SER A 265 -15.91 3.46 -25.73
CA SER A 265 -17.25 3.14 -25.22
C SER A 265 -17.18 2.02 -24.18
N THR A 266 -18.11 1.99 -23.22
CA THR A 266 -18.24 0.86 -22.28
C THR A 266 -19.68 0.65 -21.82
N ASN A 267 -19.96 -0.53 -21.25
CA ASN A 267 -21.27 -0.92 -20.72
C ASN A 267 -21.27 -0.89 -19.19
N VAL A 268 -22.44 -0.95 -18.56
CA VAL A 268 -22.53 -1.07 -17.10
C VAL A 268 -22.26 -2.50 -16.62
N PRO A 269 -21.52 -2.72 -15.51
CA PRO A 269 -20.83 -1.72 -14.68
C PRO A 269 -19.65 -1.08 -15.42
N ALA A 270 -19.61 0.25 -15.44
CA ALA A 270 -18.69 1.00 -16.29
C ALA A 270 -17.29 1.06 -15.68
N ARG A 271 -16.30 0.62 -16.47
CA ARG A 271 -14.89 0.51 -16.10
C ARG A 271 -13.98 0.74 -17.31
N HIS A 272 -12.74 1.13 -17.03
CA HIS A 272 -11.64 1.18 -17.99
C HIS A 272 -10.33 0.81 -17.29
N LEU A 273 -9.70 -0.28 -17.73
CA LEU A 273 -8.35 -0.65 -17.29
C LEU A 273 -7.33 0.06 -18.16
N ILE A 274 -6.50 0.91 -17.57
CA ILE A 274 -5.31 1.48 -18.23
C ILE A 274 -4.36 0.31 -18.53
N SER A 275 -3.74 0.29 -19.72
CA SER A 275 -2.81 -0.80 -20.04
C SER A 275 -1.56 -0.73 -19.16
N GLU A 276 -0.98 -1.88 -18.80
CA GLU A 276 0.22 -1.91 -17.95
C GLU A 276 1.40 -1.13 -18.60
N ALA A 277 1.47 -1.10 -19.94
CA ALA A 277 2.48 -0.33 -20.67
C ALA A 277 2.23 1.19 -20.61
N ASP A 278 0.98 1.63 -20.78
CA ASP A 278 0.64 3.05 -20.66
C ASP A 278 0.82 3.55 -19.22
N TRP A 279 0.43 2.73 -18.24
CA TRP A 279 0.61 3.04 -16.83
C TRP A 279 2.09 3.12 -16.45
N LYS A 280 2.94 2.23 -16.98
CA LYS A 280 4.39 2.31 -16.81
C LYS A 280 4.94 3.63 -17.35
N THR A 281 4.61 3.99 -18.60
CA THR A 281 5.03 5.26 -19.22
C THR A 281 4.59 6.47 -18.39
N ILE A 282 3.36 6.50 -17.89
CA ILE A 282 2.86 7.57 -17.02
C ILE A 282 3.64 7.58 -15.69
N ALA A 283 3.79 6.43 -15.02
CA ALA A 283 4.40 6.38 -13.71
C ALA A 283 5.89 6.74 -13.70
N GLU A 284 6.67 6.26 -14.67
CA GLU A 284 8.12 6.47 -14.73
C GLU A 284 8.54 7.85 -15.28
N SER A 285 7.59 8.67 -15.76
CA SER A 285 7.89 9.98 -16.37
C SER A 285 7.76 11.17 -15.40
N GLY A 286 6.86 11.12 -14.42
CA GLY A 286 6.56 12.27 -13.56
C GLY A 286 7.66 12.65 -12.56
N GLN A 287 7.70 13.92 -12.13
CA GLN A 287 8.67 14.38 -11.10
C GLN A 287 8.27 14.02 -9.66
N GLY A 288 7.09 13.42 -9.46
CA GLY A 288 6.69 12.77 -8.21
C GLY A 288 5.55 13.42 -7.43
N ALA A 289 5.10 12.71 -6.38
CA ALA A 289 3.79 12.83 -5.75
C ALA A 289 3.37 14.23 -5.25
N LYS A 290 4.32 15.14 -5.02
CA LYS A 290 4.07 16.51 -4.55
C LYS A 290 4.37 17.57 -5.62
N SER A 291 5.49 17.40 -6.32
CA SER A 291 6.01 18.28 -7.38
C SER A 291 5.22 18.20 -8.68
N ASP A 292 4.69 17.02 -9.01
CA ASP A 292 4.03 16.70 -10.28
C ASP A 292 2.88 15.70 -10.04
N PRO A 293 1.74 16.18 -9.50
CA PRO A 293 0.57 15.35 -9.28
C PRO A 293 -0.17 15.05 -10.60
N LEU A 294 -0.57 13.79 -10.79
CA LEU A 294 -1.26 13.32 -11.99
C LEU A 294 -2.71 13.81 -12.01
N ALA A 295 -3.01 14.76 -12.90
CA ALA A 295 -4.37 15.22 -13.15
C ALA A 295 -5.14 14.16 -13.95
N PHE A 296 -6.26 13.70 -13.39
CA PHE A 296 -7.20 12.79 -14.05
C PHE A 296 -8.45 13.56 -14.47
N THR A 297 -8.91 13.34 -15.71
CA THR A 297 -10.23 13.80 -16.15
C THR A 297 -11.01 12.70 -16.87
N LEU A 298 -12.32 12.64 -16.65
CA LEU A 298 -13.25 11.77 -17.36
C LEU A 298 -14.43 12.60 -17.88
N GLN A 299 -14.54 12.70 -19.19
CA GLN A 299 -15.67 13.29 -19.89
C GLN A 299 -16.60 12.21 -20.39
N ARG A 300 -17.92 12.44 -20.28
CA ARG A 300 -18.95 11.54 -20.81
C ARG A 300 -19.77 12.21 -21.90
N LYS A 301 -20.09 11.46 -22.94
CA LYS A 301 -21.14 11.77 -23.91
C LYS A 301 -22.25 10.72 -23.83
N SER A 302 -23.49 11.17 -23.68
CA SER A 302 -24.67 10.31 -23.55
C SER A 302 -25.87 10.89 -24.29
N GLY A 303 -26.52 10.09 -25.13
CA GLY A 303 -27.73 10.50 -25.87
C GLY A 303 -27.54 11.74 -26.75
N GLY A 304 -26.32 11.99 -27.23
CA GLY A 304 -25.93 13.19 -28.00
C GLY A 304 -25.52 14.40 -27.15
N ASN A 305 -25.72 14.38 -25.82
CA ASN A 305 -25.25 15.42 -24.92
C ASN A 305 -23.80 15.13 -24.49
N LEU A 306 -22.92 16.13 -24.61
CA LEU A 306 -21.58 16.10 -24.05
C LEU A 306 -21.57 16.87 -22.72
N TYR A 307 -21.10 16.23 -21.65
CA TYR A 307 -21.00 16.86 -20.32
C TYR A 307 -19.61 17.46 -20.08
N GLN A 308 -19.49 18.30 -19.05
CA GLN A 308 -18.19 18.75 -18.57
C GLN A 308 -17.39 17.58 -17.98
N GLU A 309 -16.07 17.70 -17.96
CA GLU A 309 -15.17 16.70 -17.40
C GLU A 309 -15.35 16.60 -15.88
N VAL A 310 -15.42 15.38 -15.35
CA VAL A 310 -15.24 15.11 -13.90
C VAL A 310 -13.74 14.96 -13.65
N THR A 311 -13.23 15.61 -12.62
CA THR A 311 -11.79 15.67 -12.33
C THR A 311 -11.44 14.94 -11.03
N GLN A 312 -10.23 14.38 -11.00
CA GLN A 312 -9.54 13.91 -9.79
C GLN A 312 -8.05 14.26 -9.90
N THR A 313 -7.34 14.20 -8.78
CA THR A 313 -5.89 14.28 -8.71
C THR A 313 -5.36 13.00 -8.10
N TRP A 314 -4.50 12.26 -8.80
CA TRP A 314 -3.74 11.15 -8.24
C TRP A 314 -2.28 11.59 -8.05
N ARG A 315 -1.49 10.74 -7.40
CA ARG A 315 -0.07 11.02 -7.11
C ARG A 315 0.76 9.79 -7.37
N ILE A 316 1.96 9.98 -7.90
CA ILE A 316 2.91 8.88 -8.14
C ILE A 316 4.18 9.16 -7.32
N ALA A 317 4.43 8.32 -6.32
CA ALA A 317 5.66 8.38 -5.54
C ALA A 317 6.79 7.76 -6.37
N GLN A 318 7.89 8.50 -6.57
CA GLN A 318 9.01 8.11 -7.44
C GLN A 318 9.95 7.09 -6.79
N ALA A 319 9.37 6.00 -6.29
CA ALA A 319 10.08 4.83 -5.82
C ALA A 319 9.17 3.60 -5.94
N ARG A 320 9.77 2.43 -6.23
CA ARG A 320 9.06 1.15 -6.28
C ARG A 320 8.77 0.62 -4.88
N LEU A 321 7.78 -0.26 -4.78
CA LEU A 321 7.58 -1.10 -3.60
C LEU A 321 8.24 -2.48 -3.79
N PRO A 322 9.40 -2.76 -3.19
CA PRO A 322 10.06 -4.05 -3.33
C PRO A 322 9.34 -5.16 -2.53
N GLY A 323 9.38 -6.38 -3.08
CA GLY A 323 8.87 -7.58 -2.42
C GLY A 323 7.42 -7.92 -2.71
N ARG A 324 6.84 -8.77 -1.86
CA ARG A 324 5.49 -9.32 -2.05
C ARG A 324 4.68 -9.41 -0.76
N VAL A 325 3.37 -9.46 -0.93
CA VAL A 325 2.41 -9.67 0.15
C VAL A 325 2.06 -11.15 0.23
N TYR A 326 2.46 -11.81 1.30
CA TYR A 326 2.04 -13.17 1.66
C TYR A 326 0.75 -13.11 2.48
N TYR A 327 -0.23 -13.96 2.18
CA TYR A 327 -1.52 -13.97 2.85
C TYR A 327 -2.15 -15.37 2.86
N TRP A 328 -3.21 -15.54 3.66
CA TRP A 328 -4.09 -16.71 3.55
C TRP A 328 -5.40 -16.28 2.93
N GLU A 329 -5.86 -17.04 1.95
CA GLU A 329 -7.18 -16.91 1.38
C GLU A 329 -8.13 -18.03 1.84
N LEU A 330 -9.28 -17.64 2.40
CA LEU A 330 -10.40 -18.52 2.67
C LEU A 330 -11.29 -18.63 1.42
N PRO A 331 -11.73 -19.84 1.03
CA PRO A 331 -12.29 -20.10 -0.30
C PRO A 331 -13.69 -19.53 -0.55
N ASP A 332 -14.43 -19.18 0.52
CA ASP A 332 -15.71 -18.48 0.51
C ASP A 332 -16.67 -18.89 -0.65
N GLN A 333 -16.89 -18.01 -1.65
CA GLN A 333 -17.79 -18.29 -2.78
C GLN A 333 -17.09 -18.94 -3.99
N CYS A 334 -15.77 -19.16 -3.94
CA CYS A 334 -15.03 -19.80 -5.04
C CYS A 334 -15.19 -21.32 -5.08
N GLY A 335 -15.67 -21.96 -4.00
CA GLY A 335 -15.90 -23.40 -3.94
C GLY A 335 -14.63 -24.27 -3.88
N ASN A 336 -13.46 -23.66 -3.75
CA ASN A 336 -12.21 -24.36 -3.44
C ASN A 336 -12.35 -25.03 -2.05
N GLY A 337 -12.00 -26.31 -1.92
CA GLY A 337 -12.39 -27.08 -0.72
C GLY A 337 -11.71 -26.68 0.59
N ASN A 338 -10.53 -26.02 0.52
CA ASN A 338 -9.67 -25.68 1.66
C ASN A 338 -9.07 -24.27 1.48
N GLY A 339 -8.62 -23.67 2.58
CA GLY A 339 -7.86 -22.41 2.57
C GLY A 339 -6.49 -22.54 1.89
N ARG A 340 -6.06 -21.49 1.20
CA ARG A 340 -4.82 -21.46 0.40
C ARG A 340 -3.84 -20.42 0.94
N VAL A 341 -2.56 -20.78 1.03
CA VAL A 341 -1.49 -19.81 1.29
C VAL A 341 -1.00 -19.23 -0.04
N LEU A 342 -1.09 -17.92 -0.17
CA LEU A 342 -0.88 -17.19 -1.42
C LEU A 342 0.15 -16.06 -1.23
N SER A 343 0.79 -15.66 -2.32
CA SER A 343 1.60 -14.44 -2.36
C SER A 343 1.29 -13.63 -3.60
N ILE A 344 1.44 -12.31 -3.53
CA ILE A 344 1.20 -11.41 -4.67
C ILE A 344 2.09 -10.17 -4.58
N LYS A 345 2.72 -9.77 -5.69
CA LYS A 345 3.43 -8.49 -5.75
C LYS A 345 2.45 -7.35 -6.08
N PRO A 346 2.66 -6.12 -5.57
CA PRO A 346 1.90 -4.95 -6.02
C PRO A 346 2.01 -4.69 -7.53
N SER A 347 3.10 -5.15 -8.17
CA SER A 347 3.35 -5.09 -9.61
C SER A 347 2.57 -6.13 -10.44
N GLU A 348 1.97 -7.13 -9.81
CA GLU A 348 1.40 -8.31 -10.48
C GLU A 348 -0.14 -8.29 -10.48
N ALA A 349 -0.73 -8.75 -11.58
CA ALA A 349 -2.18 -8.82 -11.74
C ALA A 349 -2.77 -10.20 -11.41
N GLN A 350 -2.00 -11.11 -10.78
CA GLN A 350 -2.39 -12.47 -10.40
C GLN A 350 -1.71 -12.88 -9.08
N ALA A 351 -2.41 -13.61 -8.22
CA ALA A 351 -1.81 -14.22 -7.04
C ALA A 351 -1.14 -15.57 -7.36
N GLU A 352 -0.07 -15.89 -6.64
CA GLU A 352 0.69 -17.13 -6.73
C GLU A 352 0.39 -18.02 -5.53
N GLN A 353 -0.02 -19.28 -5.75
CA GLN A 353 -0.07 -20.28 -4.68
C GLN A 353 1.32 -20.89 -4.47
N PHE A 354 2.17 -20.20 -3.71
CA PHE A 354 3.55 -20.59 -3.45
C PHE A 354 3.70 -21.96 -2.75
N TYR A 355 2.67 -22.43 -2.03
CA TYR A 355 2.69 -23.73 -1.38
C TYR A 355 1.32 -24.41 -1.35
N ASN A 356 1.30 -25.72 -1.61
CA ASN A 356 0.09 -26.54 -1.60
C ASN A 356 0.39 -27.97 -1.10
N ASN A 357 -0.32 -28.40 -0.06
CA ASN A 357 -0.30 -29.79 0.42
C ASN A 357 -1.71 -30.39 0.60
N GLY A 358 -2.74 -29.73 0.07
CA GLY A 358 -4.13 -30.17 0.16
C GLY A 358 -4.80 -30.00 1.54
N GLY A 359 -4.14 -29.43 2.55
CA GLY A 359 -4.74 -29.06 3.84
C GLY A 359 -5.18 -27.59 3.89
N CYS A 360 -5.86 -27.18 4.97
CA CYS A 360 -6.15 -25.78 5.27
C CYS A 360 -5.02 -25.17 6.13
N TRP A 361 -4.35 -24.14 5.61
CA TRP A 361 -3.17 -23.53 6.22
C TRP A 361 -3.34 -22.02 6.34
N GLY A 362 -2.98 -21.46 7.49
CA GLY A 362 -2.96 -20.02 7.72
C GLY A 362 -1.54 -19.46 7.74
N CYS A 363 -1.30 -18.37 6.99
CA CYS A 363 -0.10 -17.55 7.09
C CYS A 363 -0.13 -16.70 8.37
N HIS A 364 0.98 -16.69 9.12
CA HIS A 364 1.07 -16.02 10.41
C HIS A 364 2.24 -15.07 10.60
N SER A 365 3.33 -15.23 9.84
CA SER A 365 4.35 -14.20 9.59
C SER A 365 5.33 -14.66 8.51
N VAL A 366 6.19 -13.75 8.05
CA VAL A 366 7.31 -14.03 7.14
C VAL A 366 8.58 -13.50 7.79
N SER A 367 9.71 -14.20 7.62
CA SER A 367 11.02 -13.73 8.05
C SER A 367 11.43 -12.45 7.31
N ARG A 368 12.28 -11.63 7.94
CA ARG A 368 12.60 -10.28 7.44
C ARG A 368 13.34 -10.28 6.09
N ASP A 369 14.03 -11.37 5.79
CA ASP A 369 14.73 -11.67 4.53
C ASP A 369 13.82 -12.28 3.44
N GLY A 370 12.52 -12.44 3.72
CA GLY A 370 11.56 -13.04 2.78
C GLY A 370 11.67 -14.56 2.60
N ARG A 371 12.63 -15.24 3.25
CA ARG A 371 12.97 -16.65 2.94
C ARG A 371 12.07 -17.70 3.60
N THR A 372 11.48 -17.40 4.76
CA THR A 372 10.72 -18.36 5.58
C THR A 372 9.33 -17.82 5.94
N VAL A 373 8.28 -18.58 5.62
CA VAL A 373 6.90 -18.28 6.06
C VAL A 373 6.54 -19.15 7.26
N SER A 374 6.09 -18.51 8.34
CA SER A 374 5.46 -19.18 9.49
C SER A 374 3.98 -19.40 9.20
N VAL A 375 3.55 -20.64 9.35
CA VAL A 375 2.20 -21.10 9.02
C VAL A 375 1.66 -22.03 10.11
N VAL A 376 0.35 -22.10 10.27
CA VAL A 376 -0.28 -23.13 11.11
C VAL A 376 -1.26 -23.98 10.30
N PHE A 377 -1.38 -25.23 10.71
CA PHE A 377 -2.29 -26.19 10.12
C PHE A 377 -3.58 -26.28 10.96
N ASP A 378 -4.75 -26.11 10.34
CA ASP A 378 -6.02 -26.24 11.05
C ASP A 378 -6.37 -27.72 11.31
N SER A 379 -5.89 -28.24 12.43
CA SER A 379 -6.17 -29.61 12.91
C SER A 379 -6.51 -29.68 14.40
N GLY A 380 -6.94 -28.55 14.98
CA GLY A 380 -7.30 -28.40 16.39
C GLY A 380 -6.29 -27.60 17.22
N SER A 381 -6.78 -27.00 18.32
CA SER A 381 -5.99 -26.09 19.16
C SER A 381 -5.09 -26.84 20.16
N PRO A 382 -3.83 -26.41 20.37
CA PRO A 382 -3.15 -25.30 19.68
C PRO A 382 -2.76 -25.70 18.24
N PHE A 383 -3.13 -24.86 17.27
CA PHE A 383 -2.99 -25.15 15.83
C PHE A 383 -1.52 -25.45 15.47
N PRO A 384 -1.18 -26.67 14.99
CA PRO A 384 0.20 -27.07 14.79
C PRO A 384 0.98 -26.12 13.88
N LEU A 385 2.12 -25.65 14.40
CA LEU A 385 3.04 -24.74 13.73
C LEU A 385 3.91 -25.48 12.71
N ALA A 386 4.12 -24.85 11.55
CA ALA A 386 5.18 -25.19 10.62
C ALA A 386 5.87 -23.94 10.04
N THR A 387 6.98 -24.19 9.36
CA THR A 387 7.68 -23.23 8.50
C THR A 387 7.70 -23.73 7.06
N ILE A 388 7.61 -22.83 6.09
CA ILE A 388 7.82 -23.09 4.67
C ILE A 388 9.05 -22.28 4.23
N ASP A 389 10.01 -22.91 3.58
CA ASP A 389 11.10 -22.25 2.87
C ASP A 389 10.60 -21.85 1.48
N VAL A 390 10.51 -20.54 1.25
CA VAL A 390 10.08 -19.91 0.00
C VAL A 390 11.26 -19.28 -0.76
N SER A 391 12.50 -19.53 -0.33
CA SER A 391 13.72 -19.16 -1.07
C SER A 391 14.11 -20.13 -2.18
N VAL A 392 13.31 -21.17 -2.38
CA VAL A 392 13.45 -22.18 -3.44
C VAL A 392 12.12 -22.36 -4.17
N GLU A 393 12.19 -22.69 -5.47
CA GLU A 393 11.02 -22.91 -6.33
C GLU A 393 10.99 -24.38 -6.84
N PRO A 394 9.93 -25.16 -6.55
CA PRO A 394 8.78 -24.84 -5.69
C PRO A 394 9.15 -24.81 -4.20
N ALA A 395 8.42 -24.02 -3.43
CA ALA A 395 8.62 -23.89 -1.98
C ALA A 395 8.45 -25.23 -1.25
N VAL A 396 9.22 -25.41 -0.16
CA VAL A 396 9.30 -26.68 0.59
C VAL A 396 9.03 -26.49 2.08
N LEU A 397 8.78 -27.57 2.81
CA LEU A 397 8.71 -27.49 4.27
C LEU A 397 10.09 -27.12 4.85
N GLY A 398 10.13 -26.09 5.67
CA GLY A 398 11.29 -25.68 6.46
C GLY A 398 11.50 -26.58 7.70
N PRO A 399 12.46 -26.22 8.58
CA PRO A 399 12.90 -27.09 9.67
C PRO A 399 11.84 -27.37 10.75
N ILE A 400 10.88 -26.47 10.95
CA ILE A 400 9.74 -26.72 11.84
C ILE A 400 8.62 -27.40 11.03
N ALA A 401 8.43 -28.70 11.29
CA ALA A 401 7.28 -29.47 10.80
C ALA A 401 6.10 -29.46 11.81
N PRO A 402 4.84 -29.66 11.36
CA PRO A 402 3.68 -29.75 12.24
C PRO A 402 3.84 -30.83 13.31
N GLN A 403 3.68 -30.47 14.58
CA GLN A 403 3.73 -31.41 15.72
C GLN A 403 2.62 -31.13 16.74
N PRO A 404 1.94 -32.17 17.28
CA PRO A 404 0.95 -32.00 18.34
C PRO A 404 1.53 -31.26 19.56
N GLY A 405 0.80 -30.26 20.07
CA GLY A 405 1.21 -29.46 21.23
C GLY A 405 2.25 -28.36 20.93
N ARG A 406 2.76 -28.26 19.70
CA ARG A 406 3.60 -27.14 19.23
C ARG A 406 2.76 -26.29 18.27
N GLY A 407 2.10 -25.26 18.77
CA GLY A 407 1.13 -24.49 17.98
C GLY A 407 0.74 -23.13 18.56
N GLY A 408 -0.07 -22.39 17.83
CA GLY A 408 -0.54 -21.04 18.18
C GLY A 408 -1.43 -20.41 17.11
N THR A 409 -1.72 -19.11 17.20
CA THR A 409 -2.50 -18.35 16.18
C THR A 409 -1.82 -17.06 15.69
N PHE A 410 -0.72 -16.63 16.31
CA PHE A 410 -0.01 -15.44 15.86
C PHE A 410 1.48 -15.67 16.01
N SER A 411 2.27 -15.12 15.11
CA SER A 411 3.72 -15.28 15.14
C SER A 411 4.45 -14.04 14.64
N ALA A 412 5.72 -13.91 15.03
CA ALA A 412 6.64 -12.95 14.44
C ALA A 412 8.06 -13.53 14.47
N PHE A 413 8.79 -13.37 13.37
CA PHE A 413 10.22 -13.63 13.35
C PHE A 413 10.99 -12.48 14.00
N ASN A 414 12.17 -12.77 14.55
CA ASN A 414 13.14 -11.75 14.89
C ASN A 414 13.89 -11.26 13.62
N HIS A 415 14.70 -10.21 13.78
CA HIS A 415 15.43 -9.53 12.69
C HIS A 415 16.22 -10.47 11.74
N ASP A 416 16.87 -11.50 12.26
CA ASP A 416 17.72 -12.44 11.50
C ASP A 416 17.02 -13.76 11.13
N GLY A 417 15.72 -13.90 11.42
CA GLY A 417 14.95 -15.12 11.15
C GLY A 417 15.34 -16.34 11.98
N THR A 418 16.31 -16.27 12.90
CA THR A 418 16.75 -17.41 13.73
C THR A 418 15.78 -17.77 14.85
N LYS A 419 14.79 -16.89 15.13
CA LYS A 419 13.82 -17.06 16.22
C LYS A 419 12.42 -16.68 15.76
N LEU A 420 11.46 -17.44 16.26
CA LEU A 420 10.04 -17.25 15.97
C LEU A 420 9.28 -17.19 17.30
N VAL A 421 8.73 -16.02 17.64
CA VAL A 421 7.80 -15.90 18.77
C VAL A 421 6.40 -16.29 18.32
N ILE A 422 5.71 -17.09 19.15
CA ILE A 422 4.40 -17.69 18.87
C ILE A 422 3.46 -17.36 20.04
N SER A 423 2.28 -16.83 19.72
CA SER A 423 1.15 -16.77 20.65
C SER A 423 0.51 -18.14 20.76
N ASN A 424 0.87 -18.88 21.80
CA ASN A 424 0.12 -20.07 22.22
C ASN A 424 -1.19 -19.62 22.88
N ASN A 425 -2.29 -20.25 22.48
CA ASN A 425 -3.63 -19.72 22.69
C ASN A 425 -4.19 -20.04 24.08
N GLY A 426 -4.51 -19.01 24.87
CA GLY A 426 -5.35 -19.14 26.05
C GLY A 426 -6.74 -19.67 25.72
N GLY A 427 -7.39 -20.30 26.71
CA GLY A 427 -8.75 -20.81 26.61
C GLY A 427 -8.91 -22.24 26.08
N SER A 428 -7.81 -22.97 25.80
CA SER A 428 -7.87 -24.41 25.53
C SER A 428 -7.64 -25.23 26.81
N GLU A 429 -8.08 -26.49 26.84
CA GLU A 429 -7.83 -27.39 28.00
C GLU A 429 -6.34 -27.53 28.34
N ASN A 430 -5.46 -27.33 27.36
CA ASN A 430 -4.00 -27.48 27.47
C ASN A 430 -3.26 -26.14 27.65
N ALA A 431 -3.93 -24.99 27.49
CA ALA A 431 -3.37 -23.66 27.65
C ALA A 431 -4.45 -22.70 28.20
N PRO A 432 -4.54 -22.54 29.53
CA PRO A 432 -5.61 -21.75 30.16
C PRO A 432 -5.42 -20.23 30.05
N VAL A 433 -4.22 -19.76 29.70
CA VAL A 433 -3.87 -18.34 29.53
C VAL A 433 -2.94 -18.22 28.32
N SER A 434 -3.08 -17.17 27.52
CA SER A 434 -2.19 -16.92 26.37
C SER A 434 -0.78 -16.58 26.83
N ASN A 435 0.22 -17.14 26.15
CA ASN A 435 1.64 -16.91 26.42
C ASN A 435 2.44 -16.81 25.12
N LEU A 436 3.53 -16.04 25.14
CA LEU A 436 4.41 -15.84 24.00
C LEU A 436 5.64 -16.75 24.11
N VAL A 437 5.69 -17.81 23.30
CA VAL A 437 6.77 -18.80 23.28
C VAL A 437 7.76 -18.45 22.17
N ILE A 438 9.04 -18.30 22.49
CA ILE A 438 10.11 -18.16 21.49
C ILE A 438 10.65 -19.54 21.14
N TYR A 439 10.65 -19.86 19.84
CA TYR A 439 11.27 -21.05 19.26
C TYR A 439 12.53 -20.71 18.47
N ASP A 440 13.50 -21.62 18.49
CA ASP A 440 14.61 -21.70 17.52
C ASP A 440 14.05 -22.15 16.17
N THR A 441 14.28 -21.40 15.08
CA THR A 441 13.72 -21.73 13.76
C THR A 441 14.43 -22.88 13.05
N ALA A 442 15.66 -23.23 13.44
CA ALA A 442 16.42 -24.32 12.85
C ALA A 442 15.99 -25.72 13.32
N ASN A 443 15.25 -25.82 14.42
CA ASN A 443 14.86 -27.11 15.02
C ASN A 443 13.55 -27.11 15.84
N GLY A 444 12.98 -25.94 16.13
CA GLY A 444 11.77 -25.77 16.93
C GLY A 444 11.94 -26.07 18.42
N GLN A 445 13.14 -25.95 18.98
CA GLN A 445 13.34 -25.96 20.44
C GLN A 445 12.76 -24.69 21.06
N VAL A 446 12.16 -24.82 22.25
CA VAL A 446 11.71 -23.66 23.04
C VAL A 446 12.92 -22.98 23.67
N LEU A 447 13.16 -21.72 23.30
CA LEU A 447 14.20 -20.87 23.86
C LEU A 447 13.68 -20.05 25.06
N ASN A 448 12.42 -19.60 25.00
CA ASN A 448 11.72 -18.98 26.13
C ASN A 448 10.24 -19.40 26.11
N PRO A 449 9.69 -19.98 27.21
CA PRO A 449 8.29 -20.42 27.25
C PRO A 449 7.27 -19.27 27.45
N ASP A 450 7.68 -18.08 27.89
CA ASP A 450 6.75 -16.97 28.15
C ASP A 450 7.48 -15.60 28.18
N VAL A 451 7.89 -15.09 27.01
CA VAL A 451 8.81 -13.94 26.95
C VAL A 451 8.21 -12.64 27.51
N MET A 452 6.95 -12.32 27.19
CA MET A 452 6.29 -11.11 27.71
C MET A 452 5.54 -11.36 29.03
N GLY A 453 5.44 -12.60 29.50
CA GLY A 453 4.62 -12.99 30.63
C GLY A 453 3.15 -13.26 30.26
N GLN A 454 2.48 -14.00 31.14
CA GLN A 454 1.10 -14.45 30.98
C GLN A 454 0.11 -13.35 30.58
N GLY A 455 -0.82 -13.72 29.70
CA GLY A 455 -1.90 -12.85 29.22
C GLY A 455 -1.46 -11.95 28.06
N CYS A 456 -0.47 -12.37 27.28
CA CYS A 456 0.03 -11.71 26.08
C CYS A 456 -0.12 -12.58 24.82
N GLY A 457 -0.26 -11.93 23.67
CA GLY A 457 -0.47 -12.52 22.34
C GLY A 457 -0.18 -11.51 21.24
N GLU A 458 -0.50 -11.85 19.99
CA GLU A 458 -0.29 -10.98 18.80
C GLU A 458 1.08 -10.28 18.78
N PRO A 459 2.19 -11.05 18.76
CA PRO A 459 3.52 -10.49 18.91
C PRO A 459 3.98 -9.79 17.62
N ALA A 460 4.86 -8.81 17.79
CA ALA A 460 5.66 -8.21 16.73
C ALA A 460 7.09 -7.97 17.23
N TRP A 461 8.07 -8.07 16.33
CA TRP A 461 9.48 -7.82 16.59
C TRP A 461 9.94 -6.65 15.71
N SER A 462 10.77 -5.75 16.24
CA SER A 462 11.33 -4.67 15.43
C SER A 462 12.33 -5.20 14.38
N PRO A 463 12.42 -4.57 13.19
CA PRO A 463 13.41 -4.90 12.17
C PRO A 463 14.87 -4.96 12.64
N ASP A 464 15.25 -4.20 13.67
CA ASP A 464 16.59 -4.20 14.27
C ASP A 464 16.77 -5.20 15.43
N GLY A 465 15.70 -5.94 15.77
CA GLY A 465 15.69 -6.96 16.81
C GLY A 465 15.61 -6.45 18.25
N LYS A 466 15.66 -5.13 18.49
CA LYS A 466 15.80 -4.54 19.83
C LYS A 466 14.50 -4.31 20.60
N LEU A 467 13.34 -4.35 19.94
CA LEU A 467 12.03 -4.13 20.56
C LEU A 467 11.08 -5.29 20.25
N MET A 468 10.23 -5.61 21.22
CA MET A 468 9.10 -6.52 21.05
C MET A 468 7.81 -5.82 21.46
N ALA A 469 6.81 -5.85 20.58
CA ALA A 469 5.46 -5.41 20.88
C ALA A 469 4.51 -6.61 20.97
N ALA A 470 3.46 -6.49 21.76
CA ALA A 470 2.44 -7.53 21.93
C ALA A 470 1.14 -6.90 22.45
N THR A 471 -0.02 -7.48 22.14
CA THR A 471 -1.23 -7.15 22.89
C THR A 471 -1.28 -8.01 24.15
N CYS A 472 -1.58 -7.39 25.29
CA CYS A 472 -1.49 -8.02 26.61
C CYS A 472 -2.64 -7.58 27.53
N ASN A 473 -2.63 -8.10 28.77
CA ASN A 473 -3.64 -7.82 29.79
C ASN A 473 -5.04 -8.32 29.40
N TYR A 474 -5.12 -9.40 28.60
CA TYR A 474 -6.40 -10.04 28.29
C TYR A 474 -7.12 -10.44 29.59
N THR A 475 -8.44 -10.31 29.59
CA THR A 475 -9.26 -10.85 30.68
C THR A 475 -9.27 -12.38 30.63
N ASN A 476 -8.96 -13.01 31.76
CA ASN A 476 -8.75 -14.46 31.86
C ASN A 476 -9.94 -15.27 31.31
N GLY A 477 -9.64 -16.27 30.47
CA GLY A 477 -10.59 -17.29 30.02
C GLY A 477 -11.04 -17.20 28.56
N PHE A 478 -10.58 -16.21 27.78
CA PHE A 478 -10.89 -16.08 26.36
C PHE A 478 -9.70 -16.43 25.47
N TRP A 479 -9.98 -16.95 24.28
CA TRP A 479 -9.01 -17.04 23.19
C TRP A 479 -8.56 -15.63 22.80
N THR A 480 -7.26 -15.42 22.57
CA THR A 480 -6.70 -14.11 22.17
C THR A 480 -7.51 -13.44 21.06
N PHE A 481 -7.90 -14.21 20.04
CA PHE A 481 -8.66 -13.74 18.88
C PHE A 481 -10.03 -13.14 19.25
N ASP A 482 -10.65 -13.62 20.33
CA ASP A 482 -11.97 -13.21 20.82
C ASP A 482 -11.92 -12.27 22.03
N ALA A 483 -10.75 -12.13 22.66
CA ALA A 483 -10.56 -11.26 23.82
C ALA A 483 -10.93 -9.81 23.46
N SER A 484 -12.00 -9.28 24.04
CA SER A 484 -12.50 -7.92 23.73
C SER A 484 -11.72 -6.79 24.42
N GLN A 485 -10.72 -7.16 25.23
CA GLN A 485 -9.95 -6.26 26.08
C GLN A 485 -8.46 -6.64 25.99
N ALA A 486 -7.61 -5.66 25.65
CA ALA A 486 -6.15 -5.76 25.67
C ALA A 486 -5.53 -4.36 25.60
N ASP A 487 -4.35 -4.19 26.18
CA ASP A 487 -3.46 -3.06 25.93
C ASP A 487 -2.38 -3.45 24.92
N LEU A 488 -1.90 -2.51 24.11
CA LEU A 488 -0.66 -2.69 23.35
C LEU A 488 0.53 -2.39 24.25
N MET A 489 1.44 -3.35 24.41
CA MET A 489 2.67 -3.23 25.20
C MET A 489 3.89 -3.18 24.28
N ILE A 490 4.97 -2.53 24.73
CA ILE A 490 6.35 -2.76 24.24
C ILE A 490 7.26 -3.21 25.38
N ALA A 491 8.32 -3.92 25.02
CA ALA A 491 9.47 -4.19 25.87
C ALA A 491 10.77 -4.13 25.06
N ASP A 492 11.88 -3.85 25.74
CA ASP A 492 13.22 -3.91 25.16
C ASP A 492 13.67 -5.38 25.10
N VAL A 493 14.21 -5.82 23.97
CA VAL A 493 14.79 -7.16 23.81
C VAL A 493 16.22 -7.12 24.34
N ASN A 494 16.53 -8.01 25.26
CA ASN A 494 17.86 -8.08 25.88
C ASN A 494 18.89 -8.67 24.88
N PRO A 495 20.21 -8.47 25.11
CA PRO A 495 21.25 -8.96 24.19
C PRO A 495 21.32 -10.48 23.97
N ASP A 496 20.55 -11.28 24.72
CA ASP A 496 20.40 -12.72 24.48
C ASP A 496 19.40 -13.04 23.34
N GLY A 497 18.63 -12.05 22.88
CA GLY A 497 17.59 -12.18 21.86
C GLY A 497 16.39 -13.04 22.28
N ILE A 498 16.28 -13.41 23.56
CA ILE A 498 15.26 -14.35 24.07
C ILE A 498 14.58 -13.89 25.36
N SER A 499 15.10 -12.88 26.05
CA SER A 499 14.44 -12.24 27.20
C SER A 499 14.20 -10.76 26.94
N VAL A 500 13.29 -10.15 27.72
CA VAL A 500 12.93 -8.74 27.60
C VAL A 500 13.06 -7.99 28.91
N SER A 501 13.17 -6.66 28.83
CA SER A 501 13.17 -5.73 29.97
C SER A 501 12.33 -4.48 29.65
N ASN A 502 12.22 -3.55 30.62
CA ASN A 502 11.53 -2.26 30.45
C ASN A 502 10.09 -2.30 29.89
N LYS A 503 9.37 -3.42 30.08
CA LYS A 503 8.00 -3.62 29.60
C LYS A 503 7.06 -2.50 30.08
N LYS A 504 6.44 -1.77 29.14
CA LYS A 504 5.52 -0.65 29.38
C LYS A 504 4.27 -0.75 28.49
N VAL A 505 3.18 -0.10 28.91
CA VAL A 505 2.01 0.15 28.03
C VAL A 505 2.44 1.16 26.96
N LEU A 506 2.21 0.82 25.70
CA LEU A 506 2.38 1.71 24.55
C LEU A 506 1.07 2.44 24.22
N VAL A 507 -0.03 1.69 24.11
CA VAL A 507 -1.37 2.22 23.87
C VAL A 507 -2.38 1.49 24.76
N PRO A 508 -3.08 2.20 25.67
CA PRO A 508 -4.09 1.57 26.51
C PRO A 508 -5.37 1.28 25.71
N GLN A 509 -6.11 0.25 26.12
CA GLN A 509 -7.42 -0.08 25.54
C GLN A 509 -8.36 1.14 25.57
N ALA A 510 -8.53 1.73 26.76
CA ALA A 510 -9.57 2.70 27.08
C ALA A 510 -9.49 4.06 26.37
N GLY A 511 -8.50 4.26 25.49
CA GLY A 511 -8.37 5.49 24.70
C GLY A 511 -9.46 5.67 23.64
N GLU A 512 -9.97 4.58 23.05
CA GLU A 512 -10.84 4.62 21.86
C GLU A 512 -11.68 3.34 21.70
N VAL A 513 -12.62 3.35 20.75
CA VAL A 513 -13.47 2.19 20.43
C VAL A 513 -12.64 1.06 19.81
N GLY A 514 -12.87 -0.17 20.26
CA GLY A 514 -12.09 -1.35 19.87
C GLY A 514 -10.76 -1.47 20.61
N ARG A 515 -10.22 -2.69 20.70
CA ARG A 515 -8.89 -2.92 21.33
C ARG A 515 -7.78 -2.83 20.30
N PRO A 516 -6.54 -2.42 20.67
CA PRO A 516 -5.38 -2.65 19.83
C PRO A 516 -5.29 -4.13 19.42
N ALA A 517 -4.92 -4.39 18.16
CA ALA A 517 -4.71 -5.70 17.60
C ALA A 517 -3.68 -5.65 16.45
N TYR A 518 -2.97 -6.76 16.21
CA TYR A 518 -1.97 -6.90 15.13
C TYR A 518 -0.98 -5.71 15.05
N PRO A 519 -0.10 -5.54 16.04
CA PRO A 519 0.98 -4.55 15.94
C PRO A 519 1.98 -4.95 14.84
N ASN A 520 2.56 -3.96 14.17
CA ASN A 520 3.65 -4.15 13.23
C ASN A 520 4.59 -2.92 13.23
N PHE A 521 5.90 -3.13 13.17
CA PHE A 521 6.91 -2.05 13.27
C PHE A 521 7.25 -1.44 11.90
N SER A 522 7.49 -0.12 11.86
CA SER A 522 8.04 0.54 10.66
C SER A 522 9.42 -0.02 10.31
N PRO A 523 9.82 0.02 9.03
CA PRO A 523 11.13 -0.43 8.58
C PRO A 523 12.31 0.23 9.33
N GLY A 524 12.18 1.50 9.71
CA GLY A 524 13.18 2.24 10.50
C GLY A 524 13.08 2.05 12.02
N ASN A 525 12.16 1.23 12.53
CA ASN A 525 11.92 0.92 13.95
C ASN A 525 11.30 2.05 14.80
N GLU A 526 10.88 3.16 14.20
CA GLU A 526 10.40 4.36 14.92
C GLU A 526 8.91 4.30 15.29
N TRP A 527 8.12 3.54 14.54
CA TRP A 527 6.65 3.51 14.62
C TRP A 527 6.11 2.10 14.80
N VAL A 528 4.93 1.98 15.41
CA VAL A 528 4.09 0.79 15.41
C VAL A 528 2.74 1.13 14.78
N VAL A 529 2.36 0.43 13.72
CA VAL A 529 1.01 0.44 13.15
C VAL A 529 0.19 -0.70 13.77
N PHE A 530 -1.10 -0.49 13.98
CA PHE A 530 -2.01 -1.49 14.58
C PHE A 530 -3.48 -1.23 14.21
N GLY A 531 -4.34 -2.23 14.34
CA GLY A 531 -5.79 -2.09 14.19
C GLY A 531 -6.50 -1.84 15.51
N ARG A 532 -7.69 -1.23 15.46
CA ARG A 532 -8.68 -1.21 16.55
C ARG A 532 -10.00 -1.92 16.18
N PRO A 533 -10.00 -3.25 15.99
CA PRO A 533 -11.23 -4.05 15.84
C PRO A 533 -12.15 -3.99 17.07
N THR A 534 -13.47 -4.06 16.84
CA THR A 534 -14.49 -4.09 17.90
C THR A 534 -14.92 -5.49 18.34
N SER A 535 -14.46 -6.54 17.65
CA SER A 535 -14.89 -7.93 17.85
C SER A 535 -13.68 -8.82 18.18
N GLY A 536 -13.00 -8.55 19.29
CA GLY A 536 -11.67 -9.11 19.55
C GLY A 536 -10.68 -8.63 18.50
N SER A 537 -9.96 -9.54 17.84
CA SER A 537 -9.16 -9.26 16.64
C SER A 537 -9.83 -9.72 15.33
N ARG A 538 -11.15 -10.00 15.34
CA ARG A 538 -11.87 -10.46 14.14
C ARG A 538 -12.10 -9.34 13.14
N SER A 539 -12.00 -9.70 11.85
CA SER A 539 -12.36 -8.89 10.69
C SER A 539 -13.88 -8.68 10.51
N THR A 540 -14.73 -9.21 11.41
CA THR A 540 -16.20 -9.17 11.28
C THR A 540 -16.86 -7.91 11.85
N GLY A 541 -16.23 -7.22 12.81
CA GLY A 541 -16.75 -6.03 13.49
C GLY A 541 -16.50 -4.71 12.75
N ASN A 542 -16.53 -3.58 13.46
CA ASN A 542 -15.91 -2.36 12.95
C ASN A 542 -14.39 -2.42 13.19
N GLY A 543 -13.62 -1.66 12.41
CA GLY A 543 -12.17 -1.59 12.55
C GLY A 543 -11.60 -0.32 11.91
N ALA A 544 -10.62 0.28 12.59
CA ALA A 544 -9.83 1.39 12.06
C ALA A 544 -8.34 1.15 12.33
N LEU A 545 -7.49 1.65 11.45
CA LEU A 545 -6.03 1.61 11.56
C LEU A 545 -5.50 2.80 12.36
N TRP A 546 -4.41 2.57 13.07
CA TRP A 546 -3.74 3.52 13.96
C TRP A 546 -2.24 3.37 13.86
N MET A 547 -1.49 4.43 14.19
CA MET A 547 -0.05 4.37 14.41
C MET A 547 0.37 5.16 15.64
N VAL A 548 1.52 4.79 16.22
CA VAL A 548 2.13 5.46 17.39
C VAL A 548 3.64 5.34 17.32
N GLY A 549 4.38 6.31 17.86
CA GLY A 549 5.84 6.20 18.00
C GLY A 549 6.21 5.16 19.07
N VAL A 550 7.36 4.49 18.96
CA VAL A 550 7.83 3.49 19.96
C VAL A 550 8.09 4.08 21.36
N ASP A 551 8.22 5.41 21.45
CA ASP A 551 8.26 6.15 22.70
C ASP A 551 6.88 6.24 23.41
N GLY A 552 5.78 6.07 22.67
CA GLY A 552 4.40 6.23 23.10
C GLY A 552 3.77 7.59 22.74
N GLN A 553 4.48 8.43 21.97
CA GLN A 553 3.99 9.73 21.50
C GLN A 553 3.35 9.63 20.11
N ASN A 554 2.73 10.73 19.67
CA ASN A 554 2.20 10.88 18.30
C ASN A 554 1.21 9.77 17.88
N LEU A 555 0.37 9.32 18.82
CA LEU A 555 -0.74 8.40 18.54
C LEU A 555 -1.72 9.04 17.55
N LYS A 556 -1.84 8.48 16.34
CA LYS A 556 -2.65 9.00 15.24
C LYS A 556 -3.62 7.94 14.70
N LYS A 557 -4.83 8.37 14.36
CA LYS A 557 -5.84 7.56 13.68
C LYS A 557 -5.70 7.75 12.18
N LEU A 558 -5.54 6.66 11.45
CA LEU A 558 -5.42 6.68 9.99
C LEU A 558 -6.83 6.64 9.38
N SER A 559 -7.54 7.76 9.52
CA SER A 559 -8.97 7.93 9.22
C SER A 559 -9.26 7.99 7.73
N ILE A 560 -8.35 8.57 6.93
CA ILE A 560 -8.42 8.58 5.46
C ILE A 560 -8.28 7.15 4.94
N ALA A 561 -7.23 6.43 5.37
CA ALA A 561 -7.07 5.01 5.07
C ALA A 561 -8.26 4.17 5.57
N SER A 562 -8.80 4.46 6.75
CA SER A 562 -9.87 3.68 7.41
C SER A 562 -11.28 4.29 7.25
N SER A 563 -11.50 5.05 6.18
CA SER A 563 -12.76 5.78 5.92
C SER A 563 -13.99 4.88 5.79
N ASP A 564 -13.79 3.57 5.57
CA ASP A 564 -14.82 2.53 5.55
C ASP A 564 -15.26 2.05 6.96
N ASN A 565 -14.47 2.35 8.00
CA ASN A 565 -14.60 1.80 9.36
C ASN A 565 -14.63 0.25 9.41
N ARG A 566 -14.01 -0.40 8.43
CA ARG A 566 -13.88 -1.88 8.30
C ARG A 566 -12.46 -2.26 7.85
N SER A 567 -11.45 -1.59 8.41
CA SER A 567 -10.03 -1.77 8.09
C SER A 567 -9.27 -2.37 9.29
N PHE A 568 -8.42 -3.37 9.02
CA PHE A 568 -7.83 -4.29 10.01
C PHE A 568 -6.43 -4.76 9.59
N ASN A 569 -5.73 -5.40 10.54
CA ASN A 569 -4.50 -6.18 10.35
C ASN A 569 -3.44 -5.49 9.45
N PRO A 570 -2.95 -4.29 9.84
CA PRO A 570 -1.97 -3.54 9.06
C PRO A 570 -0.55 -4.10 9.21
N THR A 571 0.17 -4.16 8.09
CA THR A 571 1.59 -4.52 8.02
C THR A 571 2.33 -3.50 7.17
N PHE A 572 3.45 -2.97 7.64
CA PHE A 572 4.33 -2.12 6.86
C PHE A 572 5.03 -2.91 5.73
N ALA A 573 5.25 -2.24 4.60
CA ALA A 573 6.20 -2.67 3.58
C ALA A 573 7.63 -2.78 4.16
N PRO A 574 8.51 -3.60 3.56
CA PRO A 574 9.84 -3.85 4.09
C PRO A 574 10.77 -2.63 4.08
N LEU A 575 10.49 -1.60 3.28
CA LEU A 575 11.20 -0.31 3.22
C LEU A 575 10.20 0.86 3.10
N ARG A 576 10.63 2.06 3.51
CA ARG A 576 10.08 3.31 2.95
C ARG A 576 10.40 3.42 1.45
N ALA A 577 9.57 4.17 0.74
CA ALA A 577 9.75 4.46 -0.67
C ALA A 577 9.09 5.79 -1.03
N GLY A 578 9.84 6.71 -1.66
CA GLY A 578 9.30 7.90 -2.33
C GLY A 578 8.70 8.96 -1.39
N GLY A 579 9.20 9.07 -0.16
CA GLY A 579 8.66 9.98 0.87
C GLY A 579 7.47 9.42 1.66
N TYR A 580 7.23 8.10 1.59
CA TYR A 580 6.14 7.43 2.29
C TYR A 580 6.59 6.13 2.97
N TYR A 581 6.01 5.83 4.12
CA TYR A 581 5.83 4.43 4.54
C TYR A 581 4.62 3.87 3.80
N TRP A 582 4.62 2.57 3.55
CA TRP A 582 3.49 1.90 2.90
C TRP A 582 2.94 0.82 3.82
N VAL A 583 1.62 0.74 3.92
CA VAL A 583 0.94 -0.21 4.79
C VAL A 583 -0.03 -1.03 3.96
N VAL A 584 0.19 -2.33 3.88
CA VAL A 584 -0.85 -3.27 3.44
C VAL A 584 -1.78 -3.55 4.61
N PHE A 585 -3.08 -3.63 4.34
CA PHE A 585 -4.09 -3.92 5.35
C PHE A 585 -5.27 -4.67 4.74
N MET A 586 -6.02 -5.35 5.61
CA MET A 586 -7.24 -6.06 5.24
C MET A 586 -8.44 -5.14 5.44
N THR A 587 -9.34 -5.06 4.47
CA THR A 587 -10.57 -4.25 4.55
C THR A 587 -11.77 -4.95 3.93
N ARG A 588 -12.99 -4.58 4.37
CA ARG A 588 -14.27 -5.01 3.79
C ARG A 588 -15.01 -3.88 3.07
N ARG A 589 -14.26 -2.89 2.57
CA ARG A 589 -14.80 -1.86 1.68
C ARG A 589 -15.19 -2.44 0.32
N ASP A 590 -16.02 -1.71 -0.39
CA ASP A 590 -16.37 -2.03 -1.76
C ASP A 590 -15.18 -1.68 -2.67
N TYR A 591 -14.72 -2.63 -3.49
CA TYR A 591 -13.83 -2.33 -4.61
C TYR A 591 -14.64 -1.70 -5.75
N GLY A 592 -14.72 -0.36 -5.74
CA GLY A 592 -15.41 0.46 -6.73
C GLY A 592 -16.85 -0.01 -7.01
N ASN A 593 -17.12 -0.36 -8.27
CA ASN A 593 -18.37 -1.01 -8.71
C ASN A 593 -18.19 -2.50 -9.03
N THR A 594 -17.12 -3.12 -8.52
CA THR A 594 -16.76 -4.54 -8.72
C THR A 594 -17.22 -5.43 -7.57
N LEU A 595 -16.93 -5.07 -6.32
CA LEU A 595 -17.29 -5.85 -5.13
C LEU A 595 -18.23 -5.06 -4.20
N VAL A 596 -19.33 -4.56 -4.77
CA VAL A 596 -20.32 -3.70 -4.09
C VAL A 596 -21.12 -4.46 -3.04
N GLY A 597 -21.16 -3.96 -1.80
CA GLY A 597 -21.95 -4.53 -0.70
C GLY A 597 -21.56 -5.95 -0.29
N THR A 598 -20.47 -6.50 -0.84
CA THR A 598 -20.04 -7.88 -0.59
C THR A 598 -19.54 -8.11 0.83
N ASN A 599 -19.11 -7.04 1.51
CA ASN A 599 -18.54 -7.06 2.85
C ASN A 599 -17.43 -8.13 3.02
N ARG A 600 -16.65 -8.32 1.94
CA ARG A 600 -15.64 -9.37 1.77
C ARG A 600 -14.25 -8.85 2.09
N GLN A 601 -13.46 -9.65 2.80
CA GLN A 601 -12.09 -9.33 3.17
C GLN A 601 -11.18 -9.30 1.93
N GLN A 602 -10.49 -8.18 1.75
CA GLN A 602 -9.65 -7.84 0.61
C GLN A 602 -8.40 -7.11 1.10
N LEU A 603 -7.29 -7.25 0.38
CA LEU A 603 -6.04 -6.55 0.67
C LEU A 603 -5.93 -5.24 -0.12
N TRP A 604 -5.56 -4.18 0.59
CA TRP A 604 -5.39 -2.82 0.06
C TRP A 604 -4.10 -2.22 0.62
N ILE A 605 -3.53 -1.24 -0.07
CA ILE A 605 -2.32 -0.51 0.36
C ILE A 605 -2.66 0.97 0.53
N THR A 606 -2.17 1.57 1.61
CA THR A 606 -2.17 3.03 1.84
C THR A 606 -0.74 3.55 1.96
N ALA A 607 -0.50 4.77 1.44
CA ALA A 607 0.71 5.52 1.69
C ALA A 607 0.54 6.38 2.96
N ILE A 608 1.53 6.34 3.86
CA ILE A 608 1.63 7.17 5.05
C ILE A 608 2.78 8.15 4.83
N SER A 609 2.50 9.44 4.86
CA SER A 609 3.47 10.50 4.58
C SER A 609 4.63 10.47 5.59
N ASP A 610 5.88 10.55 5.14
CA ASP A 610 7.07 10.66 6.00
C ASP A 610 7.60 12.12 5.95
N PRO A 611 7.80 12.81 7.10
CA PRO A 611 7.52 12.38 8.47
C PRO A 611 6.01 12.40 8.81
N PRO A 612 5.48 11.39 9.53
CA PRO A 612 4.05 11.25 9.80
C PRO A 612 3.56 12.19 10.93
N THR A 613 4.47 12.95 11.53
CA THR A 613 4.20 13.89 12.62
C THR A 613 3.53 15.19 12.16
N GLU A 614 3.76 15.60 10.90
CA GLU A 614 3.37 16.92 10.38
C GLU A 614 1.86 17.07 10.09
N LEU A 615 1.15 15.95 9.91
CA LEU A 615 -0.28 15.92 9.56
C LEU A 615 -1.08 15.23 10.68
N ASP A 616 -2.28 15.75 11.01
CA ASP A 616 -3.17 15.11 11.98
C ASP A 616 -3.50 13.66 11.60
N ASP A 617 -3.78 13.44 10.32
CA ASP A 617 -3.85 12.14 9.66
C ASP A 617 -2.81 12.08 8.53
N PRO A 618 -1.74 11.29 8.67
CA PRO A 618 -0.69 11.18 7.66
C PRO A 618 -1.03 10.18 6.54
N SER A 619 -2.16 9.47 6.63
CA SER A 619 -2.55 8.44 5.65
C SER A 619 -3.22 9.03 4.40
N ASN A 620 -3.00 8.37 3.27
CA ASN A 620 -3.59 8.74 1.98
C ASN A 620 -4.67 7.72 1.57
N PRO A 621 -5.59 8.08 0.67
CA PRO A 621 -6.60 7.17 0.14
C PRO A 621 -5.95 5.91 -0.45
N PRO A 622 -6.45 4.70 -0.13
CA PRO A 622 -5.78 3.46 -0.46
C PRO A 622 -6.14 2.94 -1.85
N PHE A 623 -5.25 2.14 -2.44
CA PHE A 623 -5.50 1.39 -3.67
C PHE A 623 -5.66 -0.12 -3.39
N TYR A 624 -6.38 -0.80 -4.28
CA TYR A 624 -6.64 -2.25 -4.23
C TYR A 624 -5.46 -3.02 -4.83
N ILE A 625 -4.99 -4.07 -4.15
CA ILE A 625 -4.01 -4.99 -4.75
C ILE A 625 -4.74 -5.85 -5.78
N ARG A 626 -4.55 -5.55 -7.08
CA ARG A 626 -5.12 -6.35 -8.19
C ARG A 626 -4.61 -7.79 -8.15
N GLY A 627 -5.40 -8.73 -8.68
CA GLY A 627 -5.02 -10.15 -8.81
C GLY A 627 -5.50 -11.10 -7.71
N GLN A 628 -6.13 -10.59 -6.65
CA GLN A 628 -6.85 -11.40 -5.66
C GLN A 628 -8.12 -12.05 -6.28
N GLU A 629 -8.54 -13.24 -5.83
CA GLU A 629 -9.80 -13.84 -6.27
C GLU A 629 -11.00 -13.11 -5.67
N GLY A 630 -11.77 -12.39 -6.50
CA GLY A 630 -12.94 -11.61 -6.06
C GLY A 630 -14.08 -12.42 -5.43
N CYS A 631 -14.05 -13.75 -5.49
CA CYS A 631 -14.99 -14.66 -4.81
C CYS A 631 -14.51 -15.16 -3.43
N ALA A 632 -13.24 -14.93 -3.08
CA ALA A 632 -12.59 -15.47 -1.88
C ALA A 632 -12.45 -14.41 -0.78
N LYS A 633 -11.90 -14.77 0.38
CA LYS A 633 -11.62 -13.83 1.48
C LYS A 633 -10.13 -13.80 1.78
N SER A 634 -9.46 -12.69 1.46
CA SER A 634 -8.03 -12.50 1.74
C SER A 634 -7.81 -12.01 3.17
N GLU A 635 -7.04 -12.74 3.97
CA GLU A 635 -6.83 -12.53 5.40
C GLU A 635 -5.33 -12.54 5.76
N ASN A 636 -4.97 -11.83 6.85
CA ASN A 636 -3.64 -11.84 7.48
C ASN A 636 -2.45 -11.61 6.53
N ALA A 637 -2.43 -10.43 5.89
CA ALA A 637 -1.34 -10.02 5.00
C ALA A 637 -0.04 -9.66 5.74
N TYR A 638 1.07 -10.20 5.23
CA TYR A 638 2.44 -9.85 5.60
C TYR A 638 3.23 -9.41 4.38
N PHE A 639 3.85 -8.23 4.46
CA PHE A 639 4.71 -7.71 3.39
C PHE A 639 6.17 -7.98 3.76
N ALA A 640 6.87 -8.70 2.89
CA ALA A 640 8.29 -9.03 3.02
C ALA A 640 9.00 -8.76 1.69
N PRO A 641 10.34 -8.58 1.68
CA PRO A 641 11.08 -8.56 0.42
C PRO A 641 10.93 -9.91 -0.30
N ASP A 642 11.24 -9.94 -1.60
CA ASP A 642 11.52 -11.22 -2.26
C ASP A 642 12.80 -11.82 -1.65
N PRO A 643 12.95 -13.16 -1.60
CA PRO A 643 14.22 -13.80 -1.32
C PRO A 643 15.31 -13.22 -2.24
N CYS A 644 16.38 -12.68 -1.63
CA CYS A 644 17.42 -12.00 -2.38
C CYS A 644 18.15 -12.97 -3.34
N ILE A 645 18.64 -12.43 -4.45
CA ILE A 645 19.37 -13.16 -5.47
C ILE A 645 20.83 -13.32 -5.04
N GLU A 646 21.27 -14.57 -4.85
CA GLU A 646 22.64 -14.93 -4.46
C GLU A 646 23.62 -14.94 -5.65
N GLU A 647 23.12 -15.16 -6.87
CA GLU A 647 23.94 -15.27 -8.08
C GLU A 647 24.33 -13.88 -8.64
N LEU A 648 25.63 -13.62 -8.76
CA LEU A 648 26.15 -12.43 -9.45
C LEU A 648 25.77 -12.42 -10.95
N ASN A 649 25.63 -11.22 -11.52
CA ASN A 649 25.24 -10.96 -12.92
C ASN A 649 23.80 -11.38 -13.28
N LYS A 650 22.92 -11.65 -12.31
CA LYS A 650 21.47 -11.79 -12.54
C LYS A 650 20.80 -10.42 -12.60
N PRO A 651 19.76 -10.23 -13.43
CA PRO A 651 18.96 -9.00 -13.44
C PRO A 651 18.40 -8.64 -12.07
N CYS A 652 18.39 -7.35 -11.76
CA CYS A 652 17.79 -6.75 -10.58
C CYS A 652 17.26 -5.35 -10.93
N GLU A 653 16.43 -4.76 -10.07
CA GLU A 653 15.95 -3.38 -10.18
C GLU A 653 16.68 -2.47 -9.18
N SER A 654 16.88 -2.95 -7.94
CA SER A 654 17.69 -2.27 -6.92
C SER A 654 18.36 -3.24 -5.94
N GLY A 655 19.23 -2.74 -5.06
CA GLY A 655 20.10 -3.56 -4.22
C GLY A 655 19.40 -4.51 -3.25
N ILE A 656 18.14 -4.26 -2.87
CA ILE A 656 17.34 -5.18 -2.03
C ILE A 656 17.01 -6.50 -2.76
N ASP A 657 17.04 -6.52 -4.09
CA ASP A 657 16.86 -7.75 -4.87
C ASP A 657 18.11 -8.66 -4.79
N CYS A 658 19.25 -8.14 -4.31
CA CYS A 658 20.55 -8.80 -4.36
C CYS A 658 21.07 -9.10 -2.96
N CYS A 659 21.56 -10.33 -2.70
CA CYS A 659 22.10 -10.65 -1.37
C CYS A 659 23.41 -9.91 -1.05
N SER A 660 24.05 -9.28 -2.05
CA SER A 660 25.17 -8.35 -1.87
C SER A 660 24.73 -6.97 -1.38
N GLY A 661 23.44 -6.62 -1.48
CA GLY A 661 22.93 -5.26 -1.28
C GLY A 661 23.16 -4.32 -2.46
N HIS A 662 23.75 -4.79 -3.58
CA HIS A 662 24.16 -3.94 -4.70
C HIS A 662 23.68 -4.46 -6.06
N CYS A 663 22.87 -3.63 -6.72
CA CYS A 663 22.40 -3.77 -8.07
C CYS A 663 23.12 -2.73 -8.95
N VAL A 664 23.96 -3.17 -9.88
CA VAL A 664 24.92 -2.33 -10.63
C VAL A 664 24.64 -2.36 -12.13
N GLN A 665 24.91 -1.24 -12.81
CA GLN A 665 24.69 -1.14 -14.26
C GLN A 665 25.71 -1.99 -15.04
N MET A 666 25.24 -2.85 -15.94
CA MET A 666 26.05 -3.67 -16.84
C MET A 666 25.48 -3.59 -18.27
N GLY A 667 25.97 -2.61 -19.05
CA GLY A 667 25.39 -2.30 -20.35
C GLY A 667 24.04 -1.61 -20.19
N GLU A 668 22.99 -2.14 -20.83
CA GLU A 668 21.63 -1.58 -20.77
C GLU A 668 20.79 -2.11 -19.60
N ILE A 669 21.26 -3.16 -18.90
CA ILE A 669 20.56 -3.76 -17.75
C ILE A 669 21.30 -3.49 -16.44
N LYS A 670 20.57 -3.54 -15.31
CA LYS A 670 21.18 -3.66 -13.98
C LYS A 670 21.26 -5.13 -13.56
N VAL A 671 22.32 -5.49 -12.84
CA VAL A 671 22.56 -6.85 -12.33
C VAL A 671 23.14 -6.88 -10.93
N CYS A 672 22.93 -7.96 -10.19
CA CYS A 672 23.52 -8.13 -8.87
C CYS A 672 25.05 -8.20 -8.95
N GLY A 673 25.72 -7.33 -8.18
CA GLY A 673 27.17 -7.14 -8.22
C GLY A 673 27.75 -6.78 -6.85
N GLU A 674 29.02 -6.40 -6.83
CA GLU A 674 29.69 -5.85 -5.64
C GLU A 674 29.47 -4.32 -5.55
N LYS A 675 29.76 -3.72 -4.38
CA LYS A 675 29.72 -2.26 -4.19
C LYS A 675 30.75 -1.58 -5.11
N GLY A 676 30.38 -0.43 -5.68
CA GLY A 676 31.31 0.47 -6.36
C GLY A 676 32.17 1.28 -5.37
N GLU A 677 32.66 2.44 -5.79
CA GLU A 677 33.32 3.39 -4.88
C GLU A 677 32.34 3.96 -3.83
N CYS A 678 31.06 4.05 -4.20
CA CYS A 678 29.93 4.44 -3.37
C CYS A 678 28.70 3.56 -3.70
N SER A 679 27.63 3.72 -2.95
CA SER A 679 26.33 3.07 -3.16
C SER A 679 25.42 3.94 -4.01
N GLU A 680 25.06 3.44 -5.18
CA GLU A 680 24.06 4.06 -6.07
C GLU A 680 22.66 4.08 -5.44
N ASP A 681 21.77 4.90 -6.01
CA ASP A 681 20.39 5.03 -5.56
C ASP A 681 19.64 3.68 -5.64
N GLY A 682 18.99 3.32 -4.53
CA GLY A 682 18.34 2.02 -4.31
C GLY A 682 19.26 0.89 -3.85
N ASN A 683 20.57 1.12 -3.66
CA ASN A 683 21.52 0.14 -3.11
C ASN A 683 21.79 0.33 -1.62
N ALA A 684 22.32 -0.71 -0.97
CA ALA A 684 22.53 -0.78 0.47
C ALA A 684 23.60 0.21 0.98
N CYS A 685 23.43 0.70 2.21
CA CYS A 685 24.31 1.65 2.88
C CYS A 685 24.25 1.47 4.40
N GLU A 686 25.25 1.97 5.12
CA GLU A 686 25.22 2.08 6.59
C GLU A 686 25.02 3.53 7.03
N THR A 687 25.49 4.50 6.23
CA THR A 687 25.48 5.92 6.53
C THR A 687 25.22 6.76 5.27
N ASN A 688 24.79 8.03 5.44
CA ASN A 688 24.63 8.96 4.32
C ASN A 688 25.94 9.20 3.52
N ALA A 689 27.11 8.90 4.10
CA ALA A 689 28.39 9.05 3.43
C ALA A 689 28.72 7.86 2.49
N ASP A 690 27.95 6.77 2.54
CA ASP A 690 28.07 5.66 1.59
C ASP A 690 27.45 5.99 0.24
N CYS A 691 26.46 6.89 0.18
CA CYS A 691 25.63 7.11 -1.00
C CYS A 691 26.31 8.04 -2.02
N CYS A 692 26.23 7.67 -3.31
CA CYS A 692 26.84 8.44 -4.39
C CYS A 692 26.19 9.82 -4.58
N ASN A 693 24.86 9.88 -4.42
CA ASN A 693 24.07 11.09 -4.57
C ASN A 693 23.83 11.76 -3.21
N ALA A 694 24.22 13.02 -3.06
CA ALA A 694 24.05 13.78 -1.81
C ALA A 694 22.57 14.04 -1.44
N ASN A 695 21.65 13.95 -2.41
CA ASN A 695 20.21 14.05 -2.20
C ASN A 695 19.57 12.69 -1.85
N SER A 696 20.36 11.62 -1.81
CA SER A 696 19.91 10.25 -1.53
C SER A 696 20.52 9.72 -0.23
N PRO A 697 20.09 10.22 0.95
CA PRO A 697 20.59 9.74 2.23
C PRO A 697 20.28 8.25 2.46
N CYS A 698 20.98 7.68 3.43
CA CYS A 698 20.78 6.30 3.84
C CYS A 698 19.52 6.18 4.70
N VAL A 699 18.45 5.62 4.15
CA VAL A 699 17.14 5.44 4.78
C VAL A 699 16.79 3.95 4.77
N ASP A 700 16.47 3.41 5.94
CA ASP A 700 16.19 1.97 6.15
C ASP A 700 17.31 1.03 5.64
N GLY A 701 18.56 1.51 5.58
CA GLY A 701 19.72 0.77 5.10
C GLY A 701 19.94 0.83 3.59
N TYR A 702 19.22 1.69 2.85
CA TYR A 702 19.38 1.89 1.40
C TYR A 702 19.48 3.38 1.06
N CYS A 703 20.25 3.73 0.03
CA CYS A 703 20.31 5.09 -0.49
C CYS A 703 18.97 5.42 -1.17
N GLN A 704 18.21 6.36 -0.64
CA GLN A 704 16.88 6.71 -1.16
C GLN A 704 16.82 8.18 -1.56
N GLU A 705 16.54 8.45 -2.84
CA GLU A 705 16.34 9.82 -3.34
C GLU A 705 15.21 10.52 -2.57
N LEU A 706 15.53 11.65 -1.95
CA LEU A 706 14.54 12.52 -1.33
C LEU A 706 13.98 13.48 -2.38
N PHE A 707 12.79 13.15 -2.89
CA PHE A 707 12.02 14.08 -3.71
C PHE A 707 11.66 15.32 -2.87
N PRO A 708 12.08 16.53 -3.26
CA PRO A 708 11.81 17.74 -2.51
C PRO A 708 10.29 17.96 -2.37
N GLY A 709 9.88 18.38 -1.17
CA GLY A 709 8.49 18.42 -0.74
C GLY A 709 7.70 19.66 -1.15
#